data_AF-A0A0J9V4N9-F1
#
_entry.id   AF-A0A0J9V4N9-F1
#
_cell.length_a   1.000
_cell.length_b   1.000
_cell.length_c   1.000
_cell.angle_alpha   90.00
_cell.angle_beta   90.00
_cell.angle_gamma   90.00
#
_symmetry.space_group_name_H-M   'P 1'
#
loop_
_entity.id
_entity.type
_entity.pdbx_description
1 polymer ?
#
loop_
_entity_poly.entity_id
_entity_poly.type
_entity_poly.pdbx_seq_one_letter_code
_entity_poly.pdbx_strand_id
1 'polypeptide(L)'
;MLARTIIWRARRGALYQVHRRAYASTALIPEQIKVVQSTIPALEKHGLEITTLFYRQLLNKHPELKNIFNTAHQDTGEQPAALAHAVWAYAANIENPEAMKAAISRIGHKHASLGVTADQYPIVGQGLLSAIKQILGDEVNSRVLDAWDAAYYQLAEYFITFEEGLYREAMATPGGWNGWRKFFISDKVRESEEIISFHLMPADKGALPSYKPGQFVSIRCFVPELGTYQPRQYSLSDVPNGKYFQISVKREFASDIKPAGRVSNVLHELLPEGSEVDISMPFGDFVLDINAITPVVFISGGVGLTPMMAMLKKITQEGKPRKVVFIHAARNSRVHAMKDTLIEIVRDHPEVTRLVYYEQVEEDDILGLDYDHEGRVDLAEVKHKVILPEANYYICGPQAFMNSQSKALRDLGVDEKHIRMEAINAEGQAIPPFIIGTGQYHLANWYRESSLPGDWAIATSPNGWTDNETGLEWLKHFDRCTTKQSKNRYRLLILDRHESHHSVDFERYYKANKIITLCMPPHLSHLLQPLDVGCFGPLKKAYGREVEHLIRCSLTHVSKTDFFPAFYAAHQAAITESNIRGGGLRGSGLVPLDLESVISKLDVQLRTPTPIEEEASLPDLWVPKTPKTVLEATSQSEYLERRIRRHQDSSPASNVNALKSFSKGTKAIMHQIALLKSENQILRQANETLSKRRRAKKSRLRNRGKMTVGACGAIFKASDLANGGRIVALKKIHLEAEGEGVPSTSIREISLLKELQHPNILRLLNIIHADYHKLYLVFEFLDIDLKRYMETLPVSDGGRGKVLPEGSSAYLMQLGMNDTVVRKFMYQLCAGVNYCHSHRILHRDLKPANLLIDKEGNLKLADFGLARAFGVPLRPYTHDVVTLWYRAPELLLGAKQYSTGVDMWSVGCIFAEMCVRKPLFPGDSEIDEIFKIFRTLGTPTEDVWPGVTSYRDFKSSFPKWQRNYDQALCNNLNKAGLELLDMTLIYNPAGRISAKQACNHPYFEGFVA
;
A
#
# COMPACT_ATOMS: atom_id res chain seq x y z
N MET A 1 -22.16 -28.78 40.47
CA MET A 1 -21.50 -28.24 39.25
C MET A 1 -20.99 -26.81 39.44
N LEU A 2 -21.82 -25.85 39.90
CA LEU A 2 -21.40 -24.46 40.20
C LEU A 2 -20.17 -24.36 41.14
N ALA A 3 -20.12 -25.16 42.21
CA ALA A 3 -18.99 -25.15 43.15
C ALA A 3 -17.66 -25.59 42.50
N ARG A 4 -17.69 -26.52 41.53
CA ARG A 4 -16.50 -26.91 40.77
C ARG A 4 -16.04 -25.80 39.82
N THR A 5 -16.96 -25.06 39.20
CA THR A 5 -16.64 -23.91 38.33
C THR A 5 -16.08 -22.73 39.13
N ILE A 6 -16.58 -22.49 40.35
CA ILE A 6 -16.10 -21.45 41.25
C ILE A 6 -14.69 -21.78 41.78
N ILE A 7 -14.46 -23.03 42.23
CA ILE A 7 -13.14 -23.50 42.68
C ILE A 7 -12.12 -23.50 41.51
N TRP A 8 -12.57 -23.81 40.28
CA TRP A 8 -11.74 -23.77 39.08
C TRP A 8 -11.36 -22.34 38.66
N ARG A 9 -12.30 -21.38 38.72
CA ARG A 9 -12.01 -19.94 38.52
C ARG A 9 -11.09 -19.37 39.60
N ALA A 10 -11.28 -19.75 40.86
CA ALA A 10 -10.44 -19.31 41.98
C ALA A 10 -8.99 -19.82 41.86
N ARG A 11 -8.78 -21.07 41.41
CA ARG A 11 -7.43 -21.61 41.14
C ARG A 11 -6.73 -20.91 39.95
N ARG A 12 -7.45 -20.51 38.90
CA ARG A 12 -6.91 -19.72 37.78
C ARG A 12 -6.52 -18.30 38.19
N GLY A 13 -7.36 -17.63 38.98
CA GLY A 13 -7.06 -16.31 39.55
C GLY A 13 -5.81 -16.33 40.45
N ALA A 14 -5.62 -17.41 41.22
CA ALA A 14 -4.42 -17.60 42.05
C ALA A 14 -3.15 -17.85 41.22
N LEU A 15 -3.21 -18.65 40.15
CA LEU A 15 -2.09 -18.86 39.22
C LEU A 15 -1.66 -17.57 38.51
N TYR A 16 -2.63 -16.75 38.08
CA TYR A 16 -2.34 -15.43 37.53
C TYR A 16 -1.77 -14.47 38.58
N GLN A 17 -2.27 -14.45 39.83
CA GLN A 17 -1.66 -13.61 40.87
C GLN A 17 -0.23 -14.04 41.24
N VAL A 18 0.10 -15.33 41.15
CA VAL A 18 1.46 -15.83 41.36
C VAL A 18 2.40 -15.43 40.22
N HIS A 19 1.97 -15.55 38.96
CA HIS A 19 2.76 -15.06 37.81
C HIS A 19 2.83 -13.52 37.76
N ARG A 20 1.73 -12.82 38.03
CA ARG A 20 1.71 -11.36 38.15
C ARG A 20 2.65 -10.88 39.27
N ARG A 21 2.81 -11.60 40.38
CA ARG A 21 3.82 -11.27 41.41
C ARG A 21 5.26 -11.58 40.99
N ALA A 22 5.48 -12.55 40.10
CA ALA A 22 6.80 -12.89 39.60
C ALA A 22 7.30 -11.93 38.50
N TYR A 23 6.38 -11.33 37.73
CA TYR A 23 6.68 -10.45 36.59
C TYR A 23 6.14 -9.01 36.74
N ALA A 24 5.52 -8.67 37.88
CA ALA A 24 5.13 -7.30 38.18
C ALA A 24 6.39 -6.41 38.23
N SER A 25 6.43 -5.46 37.31
CA SER A 25 7.36 -4.32 37.25
C SER A 25 8.84 -4.60 36.96
N THR A 26 9.24 -5.76 36.43
CA THR A 26 10.61 -5.93 35.92
C THR A 26 10.65 -5.54 34.45
N ALA A 27 11.18 -4.34 34.17
CA ALA A 27 11.66 -4.01 32.83
C ALA A 27 12.58 -5.13 32.33
N LEU A 28 12.44 -5.53 31.07
CA LEU A 28 13.33 -6.52 30.45
C LEU A 28 14.78 -6.09 30.68
N ILE A 29 15.60 -6.99 31.21
CA ILE A 29 17.01 -6.67 31.39
C ILE A 29 17.69 -6.61 30.01
N PRO A 30 18.74 -5.77 29.83
CA PRO A 30 19.41 -5.61 28.53
C PRO A 30 19.90 -6.93 27.92
N GLU A 31 20.22 -7.90 28.76
CA GLU A 31 20.63 -9.23 28.34
C GLU A 31 19.49 -10.04 27.72
N GLN A 32 18.26 -9.94 28.25
CA GLN A 32 17.07 -10.59 27.68
C GLN A 32 16.68 -9.93 26.36
N ILE A 33 16.73 -8.59 26.27
CA ILE A 33 16.46 -7.85 25.02
C ILE A 33 17.38 -8.32 23.89
N LYS A 34 18.69 -8.41 24.15
CA LYS A 34 19.67 -8.91 23.17
C LYS A 34 19.42 -10.36 22.75
N VAL A 35 18.95 -11.21 23.66
CA VAL A 35 18.61 -12.61 23.35
C VAL A 35 17.36 -12.69 22.48
N VAL A 36 16.32 -11.91 22.80
CA VAL A 36 15.11 -11.82 21.97
C VAL A 36 15.46 -11.31 20.57
N GLN A 37 16.18 -10.19 20.46
CA GLN A 37 16.59 -9.60 19.19
C GLN A 37 17.46 -10.56 18.35
N SER A 38 18.42 -11.25 18.96
CA SER A 38 19.32 -12.17 18.23
C SER A 38 18.63 -13.46 17.76
N THR A 39 17.46 -13.78 18.30
CA THR A 39 16.68 -14.98 17.93
C THR A 39 15.51 -14.69 16.99
N ILE A 40 15.21 -13.42 16.69
CA ILE A 40 14.19 -13.00 15.70
C ILE A 40 14.34 -13.71 14.34
N PRO A 41 15.54 -13.82 13.73
CA PRO A 41 15.67 -14.46 12.41
C PRO A 41 15.27 -15.94 12.40
N ALA A 42 15.46 -16.65 13.52
CA ALA A 42 15.05 -18.05 13.65
C ALA A 42 13.51 -18.17 13.71
N LEU A 43 12.84 -17.26 14.41
CA LEU A 43 11.38 -17.18 14.43
C LEU A 43 10.79 -16.73 13.08
N GLU A 44 11.45 -15.84 12.35
CA GLU A 44 11.01 -15.43 11.00
C GLU A 44 11.02 -16.62 10.03
N LYS A 45 12.08 -17.42 10.09
CA LYS A 45 12.24 -18.62 9.27
C LYS A 45 11.20 -19.72 9.61
N HIS A 46 10.88 -19.92 10.89
CA HIS A 46 10.02 -21.01 11.36
C HIS A 46 8.61 -20.56 11.80
N GLY A 47 8.24 -19.29 11.61
CA GLY A 47 7.04 -18.69 12.20
C GLY A 47 5.73 -19.39 11.83
N LEU A 48 5.59 -19.86 10.58
CA LEU A 48 4.42 -20.61 10.14
C LEU A 48 4.32 -22.00 10.81
N GLU A 49 5.45 -22.68 10.99
CA GLU A 49 5.51 -23.99 11.65
C GLU A 49 5.17 -23.87 13.14
N ILE A 50 5.76 -22.87 13.80
CA ILE A 50 5.51 -22.53 15.21
C ILE A 50 4.04 -22.22 15.43
N THR A 51 3.45 -21.34 14.62
CA THR A 51 2.05 -20.93 14.81
C THR A 51 1.06 -22.03 14.46
N THR A 52 1.36 -22.87 13.46
CA THR A 52 0.55 -24.05 13.15
C THR A 52 0.55 -25.04 14.32
N LEU A 53 1.73 -25.34 14.89
CA LEU A 53 1.85 -26.23 16.04
C LEU A 53 1.17 -25.63 17.29
N PHE A 54 1.38 -24.35 17.54
CA PHE A 54 0.76 -23.59 18.62
C PHE A 54 -0.76 -23.72 18.59
N TYR A 55 -1.42 -23.39 17.47
CA TYR A 55 -2.88 -23.46 17.39
C TYR A 55 -3.41 -24.88 17.56
N ARG A 56 -2.73 -25.87 16.99
CA ARG A 56 -3.09 -27.29 17.16
C ARG A 56 -3.02 -27.71 18.63
N GLN A 57 -1.93 -27.40 19.31
CA GLN A 57 -1.75 -27.75 20.73
C GLN A 57 -2.75 -26.98 21.62
N LEU A 58 -2.90 -25.68 21.38
CA LEU A 58 -3.78 -24.81 22.14
C LEU A 58 -5.23 -25.30 22.06
N LEU A 59 -5.77 -25.54 20.86
CA LEU A 59 -7.18 -25.92 20.69
C LEU A 59 -7.48 -27.38 21.06
N ASN A 60 -6.47 -28.26 21.05
CA ASN A 60 -6.63 -29.62 21.56
C ASN A 60 -6.67 -29.64 23.09
N LYS A 61 -5.83 -28.83 23.75
CA LYS A 61 -5.77 -28.74 25.21
C LYS A 61 -6.88 -27.86 25.80
N HIS A 62 -7.29 -26.84 25.05
CA HIS A 62 -8.29 -25.84 25.43
C HIS A 62 -9.37 -25.71 24.33
N PRO A 63 -10.21 -26.75 24.14
CA PRO A 63 -11.25 -26.74 23.10
C PRO A 63 -12.28 -25.63 23.30
N GLU A 64 -12.44 -25.08 24.50
CA GLU A 64 -13.31 -23.93 24.79
C GLU A 64 -12.94 -22.68 23.97
N LEU A 65 -11.65 -22.52 23.61
CA LEU A 65 -11.14 -21.38 22.85
C LEU A 65 -11.58 -21.41 21.37
N LYS A 66 -12.13 -22.53 20.88
CA LYS A 66 -12.76 -22.61 19.55
C LYS A 66 -13.96 -21.66 19.40
N ASN A 67 -14.55 -21.22 20.52
CA ASN A 67 -15.63 -20.25 20.54
C ASN A 67 -15.17 -18.78 20.47
N ILE A 68 -13.85 -18.54 20.53
CA ILE A 68 -13.23 -17.21 20.45
C ILE A 68 -12.44 -17.10 19.15
N PHE A 69 -11.69 -18.15 18.79
CA PHE A 69 -10.92 -18.19 17.55
C PHE A 69 -11.79 -18.57 16.35
N ASN A 70 -11.49 -17.91 15.22
CA ASN A 70 -12.15 -18.17 13.96
C ASN A 70 -11.54 -19.41 13.28
N THR A 71 -12.27 -20.51 13.25
CA THR A 71 -11.81 -21.76 12.64
C THR A 71 -11.61 -21.67 11.13
N ALA A 72 -12.34 -20.80 10.42
CA ALA A 72 -12.22 -20.66 8.96
C ALA A 72 -10.87 -20.06 8.51
N HIS A 73 -10.19 -19.30 9.38
CA HIS A 73 -8.88 -18.71 9.06
C HIS A 73 -7.70 -19.63 9.45
N GLN A 74 -7.98 -20.73 10.16
CA GLN A 74 -6.99 -21.76 10.47
C GLN A 74 -6.80 -22.70 9.27
N ASP A 75 -7.87 -23.00 8.54
CA ASP A 75 -7.83 -23.80 7.31
C ASP A 75 -7.08 -23.08 6.17
N THR A 76 -7.04 -21.74 6.18
CA THR A 76 -6.36 -20.91 5.16
C THR A 76 -4.93 -20.47 5.54
N GLY A 77 -4.52 -20.61 6.81
CA GLY A 77 -3.19 -20.23 7.30
C GLY A 77 -2.97 -18.72 7.55
N GLU A 78 -3.97 -17.86 7.31
CA GLU A 78 -3.86 -16.40 7.46
C GLU A 78 -3.75 -15.94 8.92
N GLN A 79 -4.43 -16.62 9.85
CA GLN A 79 -4.42 -16.28 11.28
C GLN A 79 -3.13 -16.70 12.02
N PRO A 80 -2.54 -17.89 11.75
CA PRO A 80 -1.18 -18.23 12.15
C PRO A 80 -0.16 -17.14 11.80
N ALA A 81 -0.19 -16.61 10.57
CA ALA A 81 0.72 -15.56 10.14
C ALA A 81 0.55 -14.23 10.91
N ALA A 82 -0.69 -13.81 11.17
CA ALA A 82 -0.97 -12.54 11.86
C ALA A 82 -0.48 -12.52 13.32
N LEU A 83 -0.62 -13.62 14.06
CA LEU A 83 -0.11 -13.71 15.43
C LEU A 83 1.42 -13.72 15.46
N ALA A 84 2.07 -14.47 14.56
CA ALA A 84 3.52 -14.46 14.41
C ALA A 84 4.03 -13.05 14.09
N HIS A 85 3.37 -12.35 13.18
CA HIS A 85 3.75 -11.00 12.78
C HIS A 85 3.60 -9.98 13.92
N ALA A 86 2.55 -10.08 14.75
CA ALA A 86 2.39 -9.19 15.90
C ALA A 86 3.47 -9.42 16.99
N VAL A 87 3.79 -10.68 17.28
CA VAL A 87 4.88 -11.03 18.20
C VAL A 87 6.23 -10.59 17.65
N TRP A 88 6.44 -10.74 16.34
CA TRP A 88 7.65 -10.27 15.66
C TRP A 88 7.77 -8.74 15.68
N ALA A 89 6.71 -8.01 15.31
CA ALA A 89 6.71 -6.56 15.31
C ALA A 89 6.99 -5.99 16.70
N TYR A 90 6.47 -6.63 17.75
CA TYR A 90 6.84 -6.28 19.13
C TYR A 90 8.31 -6.60 19.43
N ALA A 91 8.79 -7.81 19.10
CA ALA A 91 10.18 -8.19 19.35
C ALA A 91 11.19 -7.26 18.63
N ALA A 92 10.85 -6.82 17.41
CA ALA A 92 11.66 -5.87 16.63
C ALA A 92 11.64 -4.44 17.20
N ASN A 93 10.59 -4.08 17.94
CA ASN A 93 10.40 -2.75 18.55
C ASN A 93 10.46 -2.81 20.09
N ILE A 94 11.07 -3.84 20.67
CA ILE A 94 11.04 -4.11 22.12
C ILE A 94 11.70 -3.00 22.96
N GLU A 95 12.58 -2.20 22.35
CA GLU A 95 13.22 -1.03 22.94
C GLU A 95 12.42 0.28 22.76
N ASN A 96 11.38 0.27 21.91
CA ASN A 96 10.52 1.42 21.64
C ASN A 96 9.02 1.06 21.76
N PRO A 97 8.50 0.88 22.99
CA PRO A 97 7.10 0.51 23.21
C PRO A 97 6.09 1.54 22.66
N GLU A 98 6.53 2.79 22.52
CA GLU A 98 5.72 3.90 21.99
C GLU A 98 5.35 3.71 20.52
N ALA A 99 6.24 3.11 19.72
CA ALA A 99 5.96 2.75 18.32
C ALA A 99 4.82 1.71 18.19
N MET A 100 4.49 1.01 19.28
CA MET A 100 3.47 -0.02 19.31
C MET A 100 2.10 0.49 19.77
N LYS A 101 1.96 1.75 20.22
CA LYS A 101 0.69 2.30 20.74
C LYS A 101 -0.48 2.12 19.76
N ALA A 102 -0.27 2.43 18.48
CA ALA A 102 -1.30 2.27 17.44
C ALA A 102 -1.67 0.79 17.22
N ALA A 103 -0.69 -0.12 17.27
CA ALA A 103 -0.93 -1.55 17.13
C ALA A 103 -1.65 -2.13 18.34
N ILE A 104 -1.26 -1.72 19.56
CA ILE A 104 -1.89 -2.10 20.83
C ILE A 104 -3.35 -1.61 20.85
N SER A 105 -3.60 -0.37 20.45
CA SER A 105 -4.96 0.19 20.33
C SER A 105 -5.84 -0.69 19.43
N ARG A 106 -5.41 -0.90 18.19
CA ARG A 106 -6.17 -1.65 17.19
C ARG A 106 -6.44 -3.10 17.60
N ILE A 107 -5.43 -3.79 18.13
CA ILE A 107 -5.57 -5.20 18.58
C ILE A 107 -6.37 -5.28 19.88
N GLY A 108 -6.13 -4.36 20.82
CA GLY A 108 -6.80 -4.31 22.12
C GLY A 108 -8.31 -4.09 21.99
N HIS A 109 -8.77 -3.19 21.11
CA HIS A 109 -10.19 -3.04 20.80
C HIS A 109 -10.82 -4.33 20.22
N LYS A 110 -10.07 -5.07 19.40
CA LYS A 110 -10.52 -6.36 18.86
C LYS A 110 -10.62 -7.42 19.96
N HIS A 111 -9.61 -7.52 20.82
CA HIS A 111 -9.62 -8.42 21.98
C HIS A 111 -10.79 -8.14 22.92
N ALA A 112 -11.03 -6.86 23.25
CA ALA A 112 -12.16 -6.44 24.06
C ALA A 112 -13.50 -6.87 23.46
N SER A 113 -13.68 -6.72 22.15
CA SER A 113 -14.89 -7.16 21.44
C SER A 113 -15.10 -8.69 21.45
N LEU A 114 -14.03 -9.46 21.59
CA LEU A 114 -14.08 -10.93 21.66
C LEU A 114 -14.24 -11.43 23.10
N GLY A 115 -14.16 -10.54 24.08
CA GLY A 115 -14.19 -10.89 25.51
C GLY A 115 -12.93 -11.61 25.96
N VAL A 116 -11.76 -11.24 25.44
CA VAL A 116 -10.47 -11.76 25.89
C VAL A 116 -10.22 -11.33 27.33
N THR A 117 -9.77 -12.25 28.18
CA THR A 117 -9.56 -11.99 29.61
C THR A 117 -8.13 -12.26 30.02
N ALA A 118 -7.67 -11.60 31.09
CA ALA A 118 -6.30 -11.73 31.59
C ALA A 118 -5.88 -13.18 31.88
N ASP A 119 -6.80 -14.06 32.29
CA ASP A 119 -6.51 -15.48 32.57
C ASP A 119 -6.23 -16.32 31.29
N GLN A 120 -6.50 -15.79 30.10
CA GLN A 120 -6.22 -16.46 28.83
C GLN A 120 -4.77 -16.23 28.35
N TYR A 121 -4.14 -15.11 28.74
CA TYR A 121 -2.76 -14.79 28.35
C TYR A 121 -1.74 -15.84 28.81
N PRO A 122 -1.77 -16.37 30.05
CA PRO A 122 -0.86 -17.46 30.44
C PRO A 122 -1.07 -18.73 29.61
N ILE A 123 -2.29 -19.03 29.20
CA ILE A 123 -2.62 -20.21 28.40
C ILE A 123 -2.00 -20.08 27.00
N VAL A 124 -2.17 -18.91 26.39
CA VAL A 124 -1.58 -18.59 25.08
C VAL A 124 -0.04 -18.58 25.16
N GLY A 125 0.53 -17.99 26.21
CA GLY A 125 1.98 -17.92 26.41
C GLY A 125 2.62 -19.29 26.54
N GLN A 126 2.08 -20.15 27.40
CA GLN A 126 2.57 -21.53 27.55
C GLN A 126 2.47 -22.33 26.25
N GLY A 127 1.37 -22.17 25.51
CA GLY A 127 1.21 -22.83 24.21
C GLY A 127 2.24 -22.36 23.19
N LEU A 128 2.46 -21.04 23.11
CA LEU A 128 3.36 -20.43 22.15
C LEU A 128 4.82 -20.81 22.44
N LEU A 129 5.26 -20.68 23.69
CA LEU A 129 6.63 -21.03 24.11
C LEU A 129 6.90 -22.54 23.96
N SER A 130 5.91 -23.38 24.24
CA SER A 130 5.98 -24.84 23.96
C SER A 130 6.20 -25.12 22.48
N ALA A 131 5.46 -24.43 21.60
CA ALA A 131 5.61 -24.60 20.16
C ALA A 131 6.97 -24.10 19.65
N ILE A 132 7.45 -22.96 20.14
CA ILE A 132 8.80 -22.43 19.83
C ILE A 132 9.87 -23.46 20.23
N LYS A 133 9.81 -24.00 21.45
CA LYS A 133 10.76 -25.00 21.95
C LYS A 133 10.76 -26.28 21.10
N GLN A 134 9.60 -26.76 20.69
CA GLN A 134 9.50 -28.00 19.92
C GLN A 134 10.00 -27.86 18.49
N ILE A 135 9.74 -26.73 17.84
CA ILE A 135 10.15 -26.50 16.44
C ILE A 135 11.65 -26.19 16.34
N LEU A 136 12.17 -25.36 17.25
CA LEU A 136 13.58 -24.95 17.21
C LEU A 136 14.51 -25.96 17.92
N GLY A 137 13.97 -26.95 18.64
CA GLY A 137 14.74 -28.06 19.21
C GLY A 137 15.87 -27.64 20.16
N ASP A 138 17.02 -28.29 20.03
CA ASP A 138 18.20 -28.07 20.90
C ASP A 138 18.86 -26.68 20.72
N GLU A 139 18.47 -25.92 19.69
CA GLU A 139 18.94 -24.54 19.47
C GLU A 139 18.38 -23.54 20.50
N VAL A 140 17.30 -23.94 21.20
CA VAL A 140 16.65 -23.13 22.24
C VAL A 140 17.07 -23.60 23.63
N ASN A 141 18.14 -22.99 24.15
CA ASN A 141 18.58 -23.21 25.52
C ASN A 141 17.65 -22.51 26.54
N SER A 142 17.84 -22.82 27.84
CA SER A 142 17.03 -22.26 28.93
C SER A 142 17.02 -20.73 28.96
N ARG A 143 18.13 -20.10 28.55
CA ARG A 143 18.28 -18.64 28.50
C ARG A 143 17.44 -18.00 27.39
N VAL A 144 17.30 -18.66 26.24
CA VAL A 144 16.41 -18.20 25.16
C VAL A 144 14.95 -18.29 25.60
N LEU A 145 14.55 -19.39 26.25
CA LEU A 145 13.19 -19.55 26.76
C LEU A 145 12.84 -18.50 27.82
N ASP A 146 13.75 -18.24 28.75
CA ASP A 146 13.57 -17.23 29.80
C ASP A 146 13.37 -15.83 29.20
N ALA A 147 14.18 -15.45 28.21
CA ALA A 147 14.08 -14.16 27.56
C ALA A 147 12.76 -13.98 26.78
N TRP A 148 12.31 -15.02 26.07
CA TRP A 148 11.04 -15.00 25.35
C TRP A 148 9.83 -15.06 26.28
N ASP A 149 9.93 -15.76 27.41
CA ASP A 149 8.91 -15.78 28.45
C ASP A 149 8.71 -14.38 29.04
N ALA A 150 9.80 -13.71 29.44
CA ALA A 150 9.77 -12.34 29.94
C ALA A 150 9.20 -11.35 28.90
N ALA A 151 9.62 -11.46 27.64
CA ALA A 151 9.15 -10.57 26.57
C ALA A 151 7.66 -10.77 26.27
N TYR A 152 7.19 -12.01 26.22
CA TYR A 152 5.78 -12.31 26.04
C TYR A 152 4.92 -11.70 27.16
N TYR A 153 5.32 -11.87 28.42
CA TYR A 153 4.54 -11.35 29.54
C TYR A 153 4.57 -9.83 29.64
N GLN A 154 5.66 -9.17 29.23
CA GLN A 154 5.66 -7.71 29.12
C GLN A 154 4.64 -7.23 28.08
N LEU A 155 4.60 -7.84 26.89
CA LEU A 155 3.59 -7.51 25.87
C LEU A 155 2.17 -7.82 26.36
N ALA A 156 1.98 -8.96 27.03
CA ALA A 156 0.70 -9.34 27.61
C ALA A 156 0.20 -8.29 28.61
N GLU A 157 1.08 -7.73 29.46
CA GLU A 157 0.68 -6.72 30.43
C GLU A 157 0.23 -5.42 29.75
N TYR A 158 0.84 -5.01 28.63
CA TYR A 158 0.36 -3.85 27.86
C TYR A 158 -1.05 -4.06 27.33
N PHE A 159 -1.33 -5.24 26.76
CA PHE A 159 -2.67 -5.56 26.28
C PHE A 159 -3.68 -5.70 27.43
N ILE A 160 -3.33 -6.40 28.51
CA ILE A 160 -4.21 -6.57 29.68
C ILE A 160 -4.57 -5.20 30.26
N THR A 161 -3.58 -4.32 30.44
CA THR A 161 -3.81 -2.97 30.99
C THR A 161 -4.72 -2.14 30.08
N PHE A 162 -4.49 -2.20 28.77
CA PHE A 162 -5.30 -1.49 27.78
C PHE A 162 -6.75 -2.02 27.75
N GLU A 163 -6.91 -3.34 27.70
CA GLU A 163 -8.21 -4.03 27.69
C GLU A 163 -8.99 -3.79 28.99
N GLU A 164 -8.34 -3.84 30.16
CA GLU A 164 -8.96 -3.47 31.43
C GLU A 164 -9.49 -2.03 31.43
N GLY A 165 -8.77 -1.11 30.78
CA GLY A 165 -9.23 0.25 30.55
C GLY A 165 -10.54 0.28 29.74
N LEU A 166 -10.58 -0.43 28.63
CA LEU A 166 -11.77 -0.54 27.77
C LEU A 166 -12.96 -1.18 28.49
N TYR A 167 -12.75 -2.26 29.25
CA TYR A 167 -13.81 -2.92 30.01
C TYR A 167 -14.34 -2.05 31.15
N ARG A 168 -13.48 -1.20 31.75
CA ARG A 168 -13.90 -0.24 32.78
C ARG A 168 -14.74 0.88 32.17
N GLU A 169 -14.32 1.43 31.03
CA GLU A 169 -15.08 2.44 30.28
C GLU A 169 -16.43 1.88 29.82
N ALA A 170 -16.45 0.65 29.30
CA ALA A 170 -17.67 -0.04 28.89
C ALA A 170 -18.67 -0.17 30.05
N MET A 171 -18.21 -0.58 31.24
CA MET A 171 -19.08 -0.68 32.43
C MET A 171 -19.51 0.67 33.00
N ALA A 172 -18.69 1.72 32.84
CA ALA A 172 -19.03 3.07 33.26
C ALA A 172 -20.02 3.75 32.31
N THR A 173 -20.12 3.28 31.07
CA THR A 173 -21.04 3.82 30.07
C THR A 173 -22.48 3.40 30.41
N PRO A 174 -23.45 4.34 30.48
CA PRO A 174 -24.86 4.00 30.69
C PRO A 174 -25.37 2.98 29.67
N GLY A 175 -26.00 1.90 30.14
CA GLY A 175 -26.46 0.79 29.28
C GLY A 175 -25.34 -0.16 28.81
N GLY A 176 -24.09 0.05 29.25
CA GLY A 176 -22.94 -0.77 28.89
C GLY A 176 -22.83 -2.08 29.67
N TRP A 177 -22.04 -3.01 29.15
CA TRP A 177 -21.81 -4.34 29.73
C TRP A 177 -20.39 -4.85 29.44
N ASN A 178 -20.00 -5.98 30.05
CA ASN A 178 -18.77 -6.68 29.70
C ASN A 178 -19.07 -8.07 29.13
N GLY A 179 -18.26 -8.47 28.14
CA GLY A 179 -18.45 -9.73 27.42
C GLY A 179 -19.64 -9.69 26.48
N TRP A 180 -20.52 -10.67 26.57
CA TRP A 180 -21.61 -10.90 25.62
C TRP A 180 -22.96 -10.58 26.26
N ARG A 181 -23.79 -9.80 25.57
CA ARG A 181 -25.19 -9.54 25.92
C ARG A 181 -26.09 -10.14 24.84
N LYS A 182 -27.24 -10.69 25.25
CA LYS A 182 -28.20 -11.30 24.34
C LYS A 182 -29.05 -10.23 23.66
N PHE A 183 -29.20 -10.37 22.34
CA PHE A 183 -30.03 -9.55 21.49
C PHE A 183 -30.92 -10.45 20.64
N PHE A 184 -32.00 -9.91 20.10
CA PHE A 184 -32.77 -10.54 19.04
C PHE A 184 -32.78 -9.67 17.78
N ILE A 185 -32.91 -10.32 16.63
CA ILE A 185 -33.09 -9.65 15.35
C ILE A 185 -34.52 -9.12 15.32
N SER A 186 -34.69 -7.80 15.46
CA SER A 186 -36.01 -7.18 15.46
C SER A 186 -36.53 -6.88 14.06
N ASP A 187 -35.61 -6.67 13.10
CA ASP A 187 -35.94 -6.36 11.71
C ASP A 187 -34.78 -6.76 10.77
N LYS A 188 -35.11 -7.05 9.51
CA LYS A 188 -34.19 -7.38 8.42
C LYS A 188 -34.51 -6.54 7.18
N VAL A 189 -33.70 -5.51 6.93
CA VAL A 189 -33.85 -4.63 5.77
C VAL A 189 -32.91 -5.08 4.66
N ARG A 190 -33.45 -5.47 3.50
CA ARG A 190 -32.64 -5.82 2.34
C ARG A 190 -32.12 -4.56 1.66
N GLU A 191 -30.81 -4.35 1.70
CA GLU A 191 -30.14 -3.16 1.15
C GLU A 191 -29.71 -3.36 -0.30
N SER A 192 -29.38 -4.59 -0.68
CA SER A 192 -28.97 -4.97 -2.04
C SER A 192 -29.16 -6.47 -2.28
N GLU A 193 -28.71 -6.98 -3.42
CA GLU A 193 -28.72 -8.43 -3.68
C GLU A 193 -27.88 -9.24 -2.68
N GLU A 194 -26.84 -8.63 -2.10
CA GLU A 194 -25.87 -9.31 -1.27
C GLU A 194 -25.79 -8.76 0.16
N ILE A 195 -26.43 -7.62 0.48
CA ILE A 195 -26.33 -6.96 1.78
C ILE A 195 -27.71 -6.86 2.45
N ILE A 196 -27.77 -7.27 3.72
CA ILE A 196 -28.94 -7.09 4.60
C ILE A 196 -28.49 -6.29 5.82
N SER A 197 -29.27 -5.25 6.16
CA SER A 197 -29.18 -4.54 7.42
C SER A 197 -30.03 -5.25 8.48
N PHE A 198 -29.44 -5.47 9.66
CA PHE A 198 -30.08 -6.14 10.79
C PHE A 198 -30.26 -5.14 11.91
N HIS A 199 -31.50 -4.99 12.40
CA HIS A 199 -31.78 -4.26 13.62
C HIS A 199 -31.75 -5.21 14.80
N LEU A 200 -30.94 -4.86 15.80
CA LEU A 200 -30.64 -5.72 16.93
C LEU A 200 -31.08 -5.03 18.21
N MET A 201 -32.07 -5.61 18.88
CA MET A 201 -32.61 -5.10 20.13
C MET A 201 -32.19 -6.00 21.31
N PRO A 202 -31.91 -5.42 22.48
CA PRO A 202 -31.46 -6.19 23.63
C PRO A 202 -32.61 -7.05 24.17
N ALA A 203 -32.35 -8.35 24.37
CA ALA A 203 -33.38 -9.31 24.79
C ALA A 203 -33.92 -9.01 26.20
N ASP A 204 -33.10 -8.39 27.04
CA ASP A 204 -33.45 -7.94 28.40
C ASP A 204 -34.23 -6.61 28.42
N LYS A 205 -34.45 -5.97 27.26
CA LYS A 205 -35.09 -4.64 27.12
C LYS A 205 -34.40 -3.51 27.88
N GLY A 206 -33.16 -3.70 28.32
CA GLY A 206 -32.37 -2.67 28.99
C GLY A 206 -31.83 -1.63 28.00
N ALA A 207 -31.41 -0.48 28.52
CA ALA A 207 -30.88 0.61 27.70
C ALA A 207 -29.66 0.20 26.84
N LEU A 208 -29.52 0.84 25.68
CA LEU A 208 -28.34 0.71 24.82
C LEU A 208 -27.37 1.87 25.06
N PRO A 209 -26.05 1.61 25.04
CA PRO A 209 -25.05 2.65 25.19
C PRO A 209 -24.97 3.51 23.93
N SER A 210 -24.57 4.77 24.11
CA SER A 210 -24.11 5.58 22.99
C SER A 210 -22.76 5.06 22.48
N TYR A 211 -22.45 5.30 21.21
CA TYR A 211 -21.19 4.88 20.58
C TYR A 211 -20.69 5.93 19.58
N LYS A 212 -19.41 5.85 19.24
CA LYS A 212 -18.78 6.75 18.27
C LYS A 212 -18.93 6.18 16.85
N PRO A 213 -19.37 6.97 15.85
CA PRO A 213 -19.45 6.50 14.47
C PRO A 213 -18.08 6.01 13.97
N GLY A 214 -18.07 4.80 13.40
CA GLY A 214 -16.86 4.08 13.01
C GLY A 214 -16.51 2.89 13.91
N GLN A 215 -17.07 2.84 15.13
CA GLN A 215 -16.96 1.66 15.99
C GLN A 215 -17.73 0.45 15.44
N PHE A 216 -17.37 -0.73 15.95
CA PHE A 216 -17.95 -2.01 15.56
C PHE A 216 -18.37 -2.82 16.79
N VAL A 217 -19.25 -3.80 16.56
CA VAL A 217 -19.61 -4.83 17.53
C VAL A 217 -19.17 -6.20 17.00
N SER A 218 -18.87 -7.13 17.90
CA SER A 218 -18.78 -8.54 17.54
C SER A 218 -20.14 -9.19 17.72
N ILE A 219 -20.61 -9.92 16.70
CA ILE A 219 -21.74 -10.84 16.79
C ILE A 219 -21.22 -12.25 16.88
N ARG A 220 -21.75 -13.01 17.83
CA ARG A 220 -21.46 -14.43 18.01
C ARG A 220 -22.74 -15.23 17.85
N CYS A 221 -22.74 -16.14 16.87
CA CYS A 221 -23.84 -17.08 16.61
C CYS A 221 -23.32 -18.52 16.62
N PHE A 222 -24.21 -19.47 16.88
CA PHE A 222 -23.88 -20.89 16.78
C PHE A 222 -23.81 -21.29 15.31
N VAL A 223 -22.74 -22.00 14.92
CA VAL A 223 -22.58 -22.52 13.56
C VAL A 223 -22.78 -24.04 13.61
N PRO A 224 -23.93 -24.57 13.15
CA PRO A 224 -24.28 -25.98 13.30
C PRO A 224 -23.22 -26.94 12.74
N GLU A 225 -22.68 -26.61 11.56
CA GLU A 225 -21.64 -27.40 10.88
C GLU A 225 -20.36 -27.59 11.73
N LEU A 226 -20.07 -26.66 12.64
CA LEU A 226 -18.86 -26.70 13.48
C LEU A 226 -19.13 -27.16 14.91
N GLY A 227 -20.40 -27.24 15.31
CA GLY A 227 -20.78 -27.49 16.70
C GLY A 227 -20.23 -26.46 17.70
N THR A 228 -19.92 -25.23 17.25
CA THR A 228 -19.32 -24.17 18.08
C THR A 228 -19.90 -22.80 17.76
N TYR A 229 -19.78 -21.87 18.70
CA TYR A 229 -20.08 -20.46 18.46
C TYR A 229 -18.94 -19.81 17.69
N GLN A 230 -19.27 -18.92 16.75
CA GLN A 230 -18.28 -18.18 15.97
C GLN A 230 -18.55 -16.67 16.03
N PRO A 231 -17.57 -15.86 16.49
CA PRO A 231 -17.70 -14.41 16.51
C PRO A 231 -17.25 -13.78 15.18
N ARG A 232 -17.89 -12.69 14.77
CA ARG A 232 -17.45 -11.79 13.68
C ARG A 232 -17.74 -10.34 14.01
N GLN A 233 -16.83 -9.46 13.60
CA GLN A 233 -16.97 -8.02 13.78
C GLN A 233 -17.78 -7.41 12.63
N TYR A 234 -18.70 -6.51 12.97
CA TYR A 234 -19.47 -5.70 12.03
C TYR A 234 -19.52 -4.26 12.52
N SER A 235 -19.21 -3.31 11.64
CA SER A 235 -19.35 -1.88 11.94
C SER A 235 -20.81 -1.56 12.25
N LEU A 236 -21.04 -0.68 13.22
CA LEU A 236 -22.35 -0.09 13.43
C LEU A 236 -22.64 0.85 12.28
N SER A 237 -23.67 0.54 11.49
CA SER A 237 -23.96 1.21 10.21
C SER A 237 -25.01 2.31 10.30
N ASP A 238 -25.43 2.64 11.53
CA ASP A 238 -26.35 3.73 11.84
C ASP A 238 -25.85 4.54 13.04
N VAL A 239 -26.48 5.69 13.29
CA VAL A 239 -26.20 6.53 14.46
C VAL A 239 -26.76 5.93 15.74
N PRO A 240 -26.19 6.24 16.93
CA PRO A 240 -26.76 5.81 18.19
C PRO A 240 -28.17 6.39 18.38
N ASN A 241 -29.18 5.53 18.35
CA ASN A 241 -30.60 5.91 18.49
C ASN A 241 -31.22 5.44 19.82
N GLY A 242 -30.46 4.68 20.63
CA GLY A 242 -30.90 4.16 21.93
C GLY A 242 -31.92 3.01 21.89
N LYS A 243 -32.39 2.62 20.70
CA LYS A 243 -33.44 1.60 20.49
C LYS A 243 -32.89 0.28 19.96
N TYR A 244 -32.04 0.34 18.94
CA TYR A 244 -31.41 -0.82 18.32
C TYR A 244 -29.98 -0.51 17.89
N PHE A 245 -29.18 -1.55 17.74
CA PHE A 245 -27.96 -1.49 16.94
C PHE A 245 -28.26 -1.92 15.51
N GLN A 246 -27.74 -1.17 14.54
CA GLN A 246 -27.79 -1.58 13.14
C GLN A 246 -26.41 -2.05 12.69
N ILE A 247 -26.38 -3.23 12.07
CA ILE A 247 -25.23 -3.67 11.28
C ILE A 247 -25.70 -4.01 9.87
N SER A 248 -24.81 -3.94 8.89
CA SER A 248 -25.13 -4.32 7.52
C SER A 248 -24.13 -5.36 7.04
N VAL A 249 -24.64 -6.54 6.73
CA VAL A 249 -23.82 -7.73 6.52
C VAL A 249 -23.88 -8.10 5.05
N LYS A 250 -22.71 -8.07 4.41
CA LYS A 250 -22.54 -8.68 3.08
C LYS A 250 -22.50 -10.20 3.21
N ARG A 251 -23.26 -10.88 2.36
CA ARG A 251 -23.18 -12.32 2.16
C ARG A 251 -21.87 -12.67 1.47
N GLU A 252 -21.11 -13.55 2.11
CA GLU A 252 -19.86 -14.07 1.54
C GLU A 252 -20.16 -15.42 0.90
N PHE A 253 -20.39 -15.41 -0.41
CA PHE A 253 -20.59 -16.63 -1.18
C PHE A 253 -19.30 -17.47 -1.22
N ALA A 254 -19.45 -18.78 -1.39
CA ALA A 254 -18.31 -19.60 -1.73
C ALA A 254 -17.72 -19.11 -3.06
N SER A 255 -16.41 -18.94 -3.10
CA SER A 255 -15.66 -18.79 -4.35
C SER A 255 -14.70 -19.95 -4.50
N ASP A 256 -14.06 -20.03 -5.65
CA ASP A 256 -13.19 -21.14 -6.00
C ASP A 256 -11.96 -21.31 -5.09
N ILE A 257 -11.60 -20.23 -4.40
CA ILE A 257 -10.40 -20.06 -3.58
C ILE A 257 -10.77 -19.84 -2.10
N LYS A 258 -12.02 -19.44 -1.78
CA LYS A 258 -12.48 -19.18 -0.39
C LYS A 258 -13.82 -19.87 -0.10
N PRO A 259 -13.94 -20.64 1.00
CA PRO A 259 -15.23 -21.20 1.40
C PRO A 259 -16.22 -20.08 1.72
N ALA A 260 -17.52 -20.38 1.64
CA ALA A 260 -18.57 -19.44 2.02
C ALA A 260 -18.35 -18.93 3.46
N GLY A 261 -18.62 -17.64 3.68
CA GLY A 261 -18.50 -17.05 5.01
C GLY A 261 -19.54 -17.64 5.96
N ARG A 262 -19.11 -18.43 6.93
CA ARG A 262 -20.00 -19.19 7.82
C ARG A 262 -21.02 -18.29 8.54
N VAL A 263 -20.55 -17.24 9.23
CA VAL A 263 -21.42 -16.35 10.03
C VAL A 263 -22.31 -15.46 9.17
N SER A 264 -21.82 -14.95 8.03
CA SER A 264 -22.65 -14.12 7.14
C SER A 264 -23.77 -14.93 6.48
N ASN A 265 -23.52 -16.18 6.07
CA ASN A 265 -24.59 -17.05 5.55
C ASN A 265 -25.58 -17.47 6.66
N VAL A 266 -25.12 -17.77 7.88
CA VAL A 266 -26.02 -18.04 9.02
C VAL A 266 -26.95 -16.86 9.29
N LEU A 267 -26.43 -15.63 9.33
CA LEU A 267 -27.25 -14.43 9.53
C LEU A 267 -28.25 -14.20 8.40
N HIS A 268 -27.85 -14.43 7.15
CA HIS A 268 -28.73 -14.27 5.99
C HIS A 268 -29.84 -15.32 5.93
N GLU A 269 -29.50 -16.60 6.05
CA GLU A 269 -30.37 -17.71 5.68
C GLU A 269 -31.00 -18.46 6.86
N LEU A 270 -30.28 -18.58 7.99
CA LEU A 270 -30.68 -19.48 9.08
C LEU A 270 -31.33 -18.77 10.27
N LEU A 271 -31.11 -17.46 10.42
CA LEU A 271 -31.63 -16.68 11.53
C LEU A 271 -32.76 -15.74 11.06
N PRO A 272 -34.05 -16.14 11.15
CA PRO A 272 -35.17 -15.23 10.90
C PRO A 272 -35.27 -14.12 11.96
N GLU A 273 -36.13 -13.13 11.72
CA GLU A 273 -36.55 -12.18 12.76
C GLU A 273 -37.04 -12.90 14.02
N GLY A 274 -36.75 -12.33 15.19
CA GLY A 274 -36.95 -12.94 16.50
C GLY A 274 -35.81 -13.86 16.96
N SER A 275 -34.86 -14.22 16.09
CA SER A 275 -33.72 -15.08 16.48
C SER A 275 -32.76 -14.37 17.43
N GLU A 276 -32.25 -15.10 18.42
CA GLU A 276 -31.28 -14.59 19.37
C GLU A 276 -29.83 -14.66 18.85
N VAL A 277 -29.06 -13.61 19.15
CA VAL A 277 -27.62 -13.53 18.92
C VAL A 277 -26.91 -12.91 20.12
N ASP A 278 -25.63 -13.25 20.31
CA ASP A 278 -24.79 -12.63 21.34
C ASP A 278 -24.01 -11.47 20.72
N ILE A 279 -24.00 -10.31 21.40
CA ILE A 279 -23.34 -9.09 20.93
C ILE A 279 -22.37 -8.55 21.98
N SER A 280 -21.19 -8.11 21.54
CA SER A 280 -20.23 -7.39 22.37
C SER A 280 -20.60 -5.92 22.55
N MET A 281 -19.97 -5.24 23.51
CA MET A 281 -19.97 -3.78 23.50
C MET A 281 -19.40 -3.20 22.20
N PRO A 282 -19.80 -1.98 21.79
CA PRO A 282 -19.14 -1.24 20.73
C PRO A 282 -17.69 -0.90 21.10
N PHE A 283 -16.76 -1.22 20.21
CA PHE A 283 -15.33 -0.92 20.35
C PHE A 283 -14.74 -0.43 19.01
N GLY A 284 -13.53 0.13 19.04
CA GLY A 284 -12.79 0.56 17.84
C GLY A 284 -12.19 1.95 18.02
N ASP A 285 -11.04 2.15 17.38
CA ASP A 285 -10.28 3.39 17.33
C ASP A 285 -10.42 4.15 16.00
N PHE A 286 -10.95 3.50 14.96
CA PHE A 286 -11.35 4.13 13.71
C PHE A 286 -12.67 4.90 13.89
N VAL A 287 -12.59 6.12 14.42
CA VAL A 287 -13.77 6.94 14.74
C VAL A 287 -13.72 8.32 14.12
N LEU A 288 -14.90 8.87 13.83
CA LEU A 288 -15.02 10.26 13.41
C LEU A 288 -14.78 11.20 14.59
N ASP A 289 -13.93 12.21 14.39
CA ASP A 289 -13.90 13.37 15.29
C ASP A 289 -15.09 14.28 14.98
N ILE A 290 -16.11 14.22 15.84
CA ILE A 290 -17.36 14.99 15.73
C ILE A 290 -17.20 16.47 16.11
N ASN A 291 -16.09 16.84 16.74
CA ASN A 291 -15.83 18.22 17.15
C ASN A 291 -15.02 18.99 16.11
N ALA A 292 -14.35 18.27 15.20
CA ALA A 292 -13.62 18.88 14.10
C ALA A 292 -14.56 19.55 13.07
N ILE A 293 -14.24 20.80 12.72
CA ILE A 293 -14.87 21.56 11.63
C ILE A 293 -14.14 21.39 10.29
N THR A 294 -12.98 20.72 10.29
CA THR A 294 -12.19 20.50 9.08
C THR A 294 -12.95 19.64 8.09
N PRO A 295 -12.75 19.83 6.77
CA PRO A 295 -13.40 19.00 5.77
C PRO A 295 -13.09 17.52 5.97
N VAL A 296 -14.01 16.66 5.56
CA VAL A 296 -13.82 15.21 5.66
C VAL A 296 -14.11 14.54 4.33
N VAL A 297 -13.27 13.57 3.99
CA VAL A 297 -13.38 12.78 2.76
C VAL A 297 -13.52 11.31 3.14
N PHE A 298 -14.67 10.73 2.83
CA PHE A 298 -14.95 9.31 3.01
C PHE A 298 -14.72 8.58 1.68
N ILE A 299 -13.92 7.52 1.70
CA ILE A 299 -13.61 6.69 0.53
C ILE A 299 -13.95 5.24 0.85
N SER A 300 -14.97 4.69 0.20
CA SER A 300 -15.47 3.35 0.50
C SER A 300 -15.56 2.44 -0.71
N GLY A 301 -15.33 1.15 -0.53
CA GLY A 301 -15.49 0.12 -1.55
C GLY A 301 -16.35 -1.05 -1.06
N GLY A 302 -17.45 -1.33 -1.76
CA GLY A 302 -18.42 -2.39 -1.39
C GLY A 302 -18.94 -2.20 0.03
N VAL A 303 -18.96 -3.28 0.85
CA VAL A 303 -19.45 -3.22 2.24
C VAL A 303 -18.67 -2.26 3.14
N GLY A 304 -17.49 -1.76 2.71
CA GLY A 304 -16.75 -0.72 3.43
C GLY A 304 -17.51 0.61 3.60
N LEU A 305 -18.69 0.78 2.98
CA LEU A 305 -19.55 1.95 3.21
C LEU A 305 -20.13 2.01 4.63
N THR A 306 -20.23 0.88 5.34
CA THR A 306 -21.00 0.81 6.60
C THR A 306 -20.55 1.79 7.69
N PRO A 307 -19.25 1.89 8.05
CA PRO A 307 -18.83 2.92 9.00
C PRO A 307 -18.97 4.33 8.43
N MET A 308 -18.77 4.51 7.12
CA MET A 308 -18.86 5.83 6.47
C MET A 308 -20.28 6.37 6.49
N MET A 309 -21.29 5.51 6.31
CA MET A 309 -22.68 5.90 6.39
C MET A 309 -23.06 6.35 7.80
N ALA A 310 -22.61 5.63 8.84
CA ALA A 310 -22.83 6.05 10.23
C ALA A 310 -22.15 7.40 10.53
N MET A 311 -20.94 7.62 10.01
CA MET A 311 -20.21 8.90 10.14
C MET A 311 -20.94 10.03 9.40
N LEU A 312 -21.39 9.80 8.17
CA LEU A 312 -22.13 10.76 7.35
C LEU A 312 -23.42 11.18 8.04
N LYS A 313 -24.27 10.21 8.44
CA LYS A 313 -25.52 10.46 9.17
C LYS A 313 -25.28 11.27 10.45
N LYS A 314 -24.20 10.99 11.18
CA LYS A 314 -23.87 11.72 12.40
C LYS A 314 -23.55 13.19 12.12
N ILE A 315 -22.78 13.46 11.06
CA ILE A 315 -22.43 14.84 10.65
C ILE A 315 -23.70 15.60 10.27
N THR A 316 -24.57 14.99 9.46
CA THR A 316 -25.75 15.67 8.93
C THR A 316 -26.84 15.91 9.98
N GLN A 317 -26.95 15.05 11.00
CA GLN A 317 -27.87 15.26 12.13
C GLN A 317 -27.44 16.35 13.11
N GLU A 318 -26.14 16.64 13.26
CA GLU A 318 -25.65 17.64 14.22
C GLU A 318 -25.80 19.09 13.75
N GLY A 319 -26.13 19.31 12.46
CA GLY A 319 -26.40 20.65 11.91
C GLY A 319 -25.19 21.59 11.86
N LYS A 320 -23.97 21.08 12.06
CA LYS A 320 -22.74 21.88 11.92
C LYS A 320 -22.31 21.89 10.44
N PRO A 321 -22.01 23.06 9.85
CA PRO A 321 -21.56 23.14 8.46
C PRO A 321 -20.13 22.58 8.35
N ARG A 322 -20.02 21.27 8.08
CA ARG A 322 -18.77 20.58 7.79
C ARG A 322 -18.81 20.08 6.35
N LYS A 323 -17.85 20.51 5.53
CA LYS A 323 -17.78 20.06 4.14
C LYS A 323 -17.45 18.56 4.09
N VAL A 324 -18.29 17.78 3.39
CA VAL A 324 -18.12 16.33 3.25
C VAL A 324 -17.97 15.96 1.78
N VAL A 325 -17.02 15.07 1.48
CA VAL A 325 -16.94 14.38 0.19
C VAL A 325 -17.10 12.89 0.44
N PHE A 326 -18.13 12.29 -0.16
CA PHE A 326 -18.45 10.87 -0.02
C PHE A 326 -18.20 10.14 -1.33
N ILE A 327 -17.12 9.37 -1.37
CA ILE A 327 -16.71 8.55 -2.51
C ILE A 327 -17.07 7.09 -2.23
N HIS A 328 -17.83 6.46 -3.12
CA HIS A 328 -18.24 5.08 -2.98
C HIS A 328 -18.05 4.30 -4.27
N ALA A 329 -17.43 3.12 -4.17
CA ALA A 329 -17.26 2.20 -5.28
C ALA A 329 -18.12 0.94 -5.09
N ALA A 330 -18.95 0.64 -6.07
CA ALA A 330 -19.72 -0.60 -6.16
C ALA A 330 -19.50 -1.26 -7.54
N ARG A 331 -19.87 -2.55 -7.67
CA ARG A 331 -19.78 -3.21 -8.98
C ARG A 331 -20.84 -2.66 -9.94
N ASN A 332 -22.07 -2.53 -9.46
CA ASN A 332 -23.24 -2.02 -10.18
C ASN A 332 -24.32 -1.65 -9.15
N SER A 333 -25.48 -1.16 -9.62
CA SER A 333 -26.60 -0.78 -8.75
C SER A 333 -27.17 -1.91 -7.91
N ARG A 334 -27.24 -3.14 -8.45
CA ARG A 334 -27.81 -4.31 -7.75
C ARG A 334 -27.10 -4.64 -6.43
N VAL A 335 -25.83 -4.24 -6.30
CA VAL A 335 -25.01 -4.49 -5.10
C VAL A 335 -24.66 -3.23 -4.31
N HIS A 336 -25.16 -2.06 -4.71
CA HIS A 336 -24.96 -0.79 -4.00
C HIS A 336 -25.95 -0.68 -2.82
N ALA A 337 -25.48 -1.02 -1.62
CA ALA A 337 -26.27 -0.91 -0.39
C ALA A 337 -26.50 0.55 0.04
N MET A 338 -27.60 0.83 0.75
CA MET A 338 -27.94 2.16 1.30
C MET A 338 -27.97 3.29 0.27
N LYS A 339 -28.20 2.95 -1.01
CA LYS A 339 -28.25 3.90 -2.12
C LYS A 339 -29.28 5.00 -1.89
N ASP A 340 -30.50 4.63 -1.52
CA ASP A 340 -31.61 5.57 -1.32
C ASP A 340 -31.34 6.51 -0.15
N THR A 341 -30.80 5.99 0.97
CA THR A 341 -30.38 6.81 2.11
C THR A 341 -29.31 7.82 1.72
N LEU A 342 -28.33 7.44 0.90
CA LEU A 342 -27.31 8.39 0.43
C LEU A 342 -27.92 9.47 -0.47
N ILE A 343 -28.85 9.10 -1.35
CA ILE A 343 -29.57 10.04 -2.22
C ILE A 343 -30.37 11.06 -1.39
N GLU A 344 -31.10 10.59 -0.37
CA GLU A 344 -31.85 11.44 0.55
C GLU A 344 -30.95 12.42 1.30
N ILE A 345 -29.84 11.93 1.86
CA ILE A 345 -28.89 12.78 2.59
C ILE A 345 -28.31 13.86 1.66
N VAL A 346 -27.90 13.50 0.44
CA VAL A 346 -27.31 14.48 -0.50
C VAL A 346 -28.34 15.50 -0.96
N ARG A 347 -29.61 15.10 -1.13
CA ARG A 347 -30.71 16.01 -1.47
C ARG A 347 -30.95 17.03 -0.35
N ASP A 348 -30.91 16.59 0.89
CA ASP A 348 -31.27 17.41 2.05
C ASP A 348 -30.06 18.22 2.60
N HIS A 349 -28.82 17.86 2.22
CA HIS A 349 -27.56 18.44 2.69
C HIS A 349 -26.62 18.86 1.55
N PRO A 350 -26.72 20.10 1.01
CA PRO A 350 -25.92 20.57 -0.11
C PRO A 350 -24.40 20.67 0.16
N GLU A 351 -23.98 20.64 1.43
CA GLU A 351 -22.59 20.58 1.85
C GLU A 351 -21.91 19.21 1.61
N VAL A 352 -22.72 18.18 1.29
CA VAL A 352 -22.26 16.82 0.99
C VAL A 352 -22.07 16.66 -0.51
N THR A 353 -20.82 16.49 -0.95
CA THR A 353 -20.50 16.13 -2.33
C THR A 353 -20.44 14.61 -2.47
N ARG A 354 -21.26 14.04 -3.36
CA ARG A 354 -21.26 12.61 -3.68
C ARG A 354 -20.43 12.29 -4.93
N LEU A 355 -19.68 11.19 -4.90
CA LEU A 355 -18.98 10.61 -6.05
C LEU A 355 -19.10 9.08 -6.02
N VAL A 356 -20.10 8.54 -6.70
CA VAL A 356 -20.36 7.09 -6.81
C VAL A 356 -19.75 6.53 -8.10
N TYR A 357 -18.96 5.46 -7.97
CA TYR A 357 -18.32 4.74 -9.07
C TYR A 357 -18.94 3.36 -9.23
N TYR A 358 -19.41 3.02 -10.43
CA TYR A 358 -19.82 1.67 -10.81
C TYR A 358 -18.80 1.05 -11.76
N GLU A 359 -18.23 -0.09 -11.40
CA GLU A 359 -17.29 -0.82 -12.28
C GLU A 359 -17.97 -1.31 -13.56
N GLN A 360 -19.26 -1.65 -13.49
CA GLN A 360 -20.11 -2.11 -14.58
C GLN A 360 -21.46 -1.42 -14.45
N VAL A 361 -21.86 -0.66 -15.47
CA VAL A 361 -23.14 0.04 -15.52
C VAL A 361 -24.18 -0.86 -16.19
N GLU A 362 -25.35 -1.01 -15.58
CA GLU A 362 -26.47 -1.80 -16.11
C GLU A 362 -27.40 -0.93 -16.97
N GLU A 363 -28.26 -1.53 -17.80
CA GLU A 363 -29.13 -0.79 -18.74
C GLU A 363 -30.08 0.21 -18.04
N ASP A 364 -30.51 -0.10 -16.83
CA ASP A 364 -31.43 0.73 -16.04
C ASP A 364 -30.71 1.77 -15.15
N ASP A 365 -29.37 1.80 -15.14
CA ASP A 365 -28.60 2.71 -14.29
C ASP A 365 -28.53 4.13 -14.89
N ILE A 366 -28.94 5.13 -14.11
CA ILE A 366 -29.03 6.53 -14.54
C ILE A 366 -27.82 7.33 -14.04
N LEU A 367 -27.01 7.84 -14.97
CA LEU A 367 -25.89 8.74 -14.68
C LEU A 367 -26.36 10.02 -13.96
N GLY A 368 -25.69 10.39 -12.88
CA GLY A 368 -25.99 11.55 -12.04
C GLY A 368 -27.06 11.29 -10.97
N LEU A 369 -27.80 10.18 -11.05
CA LEU A 369 -28.74 9.73 -10.02
C LEU A 369 -28.20 8.50 -9.30
N ASP A 370 -27.92 7.44 -10.05
CA ASP A 370 -27.54 6.14 -9.49
C ASP A 370 -26.03 6.02 -9.28
N TYR A 371 -25.26 6.59 -10.21
CA TYR A 371 -23.80 6.65 -10.19
C TYR A 371 -23.31 7.96 -10.81
N ASP A 372 -22.06 8.33 -10.55
CA ASP A 372 -21.44 9.56 -11.07
C ASP A 372 -20.31 9.26 -12.08
N HIS A 373 -19.66 8.10 -11.96
CA HIS A 373 -18.52 7.68 -12.79
C HIS A 373 -18.56 6.18 -13.10
N GLU A 374 -18.17 5.80 -14.31
CA GLU A 374 -17.97 4.39 -14.71
C GLU A 374 -16.51 3.97 -14.48
N GLY A 375 -16.32 2.72 -14.02
CA GLY A 375 -15.00 2.14 -13.76
C GLY A 375 -14.57 2.22 -12.29
N ARG A 376 -13.27 2.04 -12.06
CA ARG A 376 -12.68 2.09 -10.72
C ARG A 376 -12.43 3.52 -10.26
N VAL A 377 -12.42 3.74 -8.95
CA VAL A 377 -12.13 5.06 -8.35
C VAL A 377 -10.77 5.56 -8.81
N ASP A 378 -10.78 6.68 -9.52
CA ASP A 378 -9.61 7.47 -9.89
C ASP A 378 -9.67 8.86 -9.23
N LEU A 379 -8.88 9.03 -8.16
CA LEU A 379 -8.82 10.29 -7.42
C LEU A 379 -8.16 11.42 -8.23
N ALA A 380 -7.41 11.12 -9.29
CA ALA A 380 -6.78 12.13 -10.12
C ALA A 380 -7.82 12.90 -10.95
N GLU A 381 -8.85 12.23 -11.46
CA GLU A 381 -9.94 12.86 -12.23
C GLU A 381 -10.74 13.84 -11.37
N VAL A 382 -10.94 13.51 -10.10
CA VAL A 382 -11.73 14.29 -9.14
C VAL A 382 -10.86 15.08 -8.15
N LYS A 383 -9.57 15.28 -8.45
CA LYS A 383 -8.59 15.94 -7.55
C LYS A 383 -9.10 17.25 -6.95
N HIS A 384 -9.75 18.08 -7.75
CA HIS A 384 -10.28 19.39 -7.35
C HIS A 384 -11.44 19.32 -6.35
N LYS A 385 -12.13 18.18 -6.26
CA LYS A 385 -13.18 17.91 -5.27
C LYS A 385 -12.62 17.23 -4.02
N VAL A 386 -11.63 16.35 -4.20
CA VAL A 386 -11.09 15.46 -3.15
C VAL A 386 -9.99 16.10 -2.32
N ILE A 387 -9.07 16.85 -2.94
CA ILE A 387 -7.96 17.49 -2.23
C ILE A 387 -8.43 18.80 -1.61
N LEU A 388 -8.79 18.71 -0.33
CA LEU A 388 -9.27 19.83 0.47
C LEU A 388 -8.21 20.22 1.53
N PRO A 389 -8.00 21.53 1.78
CA PRO A 389 -7.06 21.98 2.81
C PRO A 389 -7.43 21.42 4.20
N GLU A 390 -6.44 20.89 4.93
CA GLU A 390 -6.58 20.36 6.29
C GLU A 390 -7.65 19.25 6.44
N ALA A 391 -8.01 18.58 5.33
CA ALA A 391 -9.06 17.57 5.35
C ALA A 391 -8.59 16.26 6.00
N ASN A 392 -9.52 15.61 6.69
CA ASN A 392 -9.33 14.26 7.23
C ASN A 392 -9.87 13.22 6.23
N TYR A 393 -9.06 12.21 5.91
CA TYR A 393 -9.40 11.16 4.95
C TYR A 393 -9.64 9.83 5.66
N TYR A 394 -10.80 9.22 5.39
CA TYR A 394 -11.22 7.95 5.97
C TYR A 394 -11.43 6.95 4.83
N ILE A 395 -10.71 5.83 4.85
CA ILE A 395 -10.74 4.83 3.78
C ILE A 395 -11.20 3.48 4.34
N CYS A 396 -12.18 2.83 3.70
CA CYS A 396 -12.62 1.50 4.10
C CYS A 396 -13.04 0.65 2.89
N GLY A 397 -12.53 -0.58 2.80
CA GLY A 397 -12.87 -1.50 1.71
C GLY A 397 -11.90 -2.69 1.68
N PRO A 398 -11.87 -3.46 0.59
CA PRO A 398 -10.88 -4.51 0.41
C PRO A 398 -9.44 -3.98 0.53
N GLN A 399 -8.50 -4.78 1.03
CA GLN A 399 -7.12 -4.33 1.27
C GLN A 399 -6.45 -3.74 0.02
N ALA A 400 -6.62 -4.38 -1.14
CA ALA A 400 -6.09 -3.87 -2.41
C ALA A 400 -6.68 -2.50 -2.79
N PHE A 401 -7.98 -2.29 -2.52
CA PHE A 401 -8.64 -1.01 -2.71
C PHE A 401 -8.05 0.04 -1.77
N MET A 402 -7.99 -0.23 -0.46
CA MET A 402 -7.47 0.73 0.52
C MET A 402 -6.01 1.12 0.24
N ASN A 403 -5.15 0.16 -0.11
CA ASN A 403 -3.76 0.41 -0.48
C ASN A 403 -3.65 1.29 -1.73
N SER A 404 -4.48 1.02 -2.74
CA SER A 404 -4.53 1.81 -3.97
C SER A 404 -4.97 3.25 -3.70
N GLN A 405 -6.03 3.45 -2.91
CA GLN A 405 -6.56 4.79 -2.61
C GLN A 405 -5.63 5.59 -1.69
N SER A 406 -5.03 4.93 -0.69
CA SER A 406 -4.00 5.56 0.18
C SER A 406 -2.79 6.00 -0.63
N LYS A 407 -2.29 5.16 -1.55
CA LYS A 407 -1.23 5.53 -2.49
C LYS A 407 -1.63 6.72 -3.35
N ALA A 408 -2.82 6.71 -3.93
CA ALA A 408 -3.31 7.80 -4.77
C ALA A 408 -3.37 9.14 -4.00
N LEU A 409 -3.82 9.15 -2.74
CA LEU A 409 -3.80 10.35 -1.90
C LEU A 409 -2.38 10.86 -1.64
N ARG A 410 -1.42 9.95 -1.37
CA ARG A 410 0.00 10.31 -1.23
C ARG A 410 0.58 10.90 -2.52
N ASP A 411 0.30 10.27 -3.65
CA ASP A 411 0.72 10.75 -4.98
C ASP A 411 0.10 12.12 -5.33
N LEU A 412 -1.06 12.44 -4.77
CA LEU A 412 -1.75 13.74 -4.90
C LEU A 412 -1.28 14.80 -3.89
N GLY A 413 -0.35 14.48 -2.99
CA GLY A 413 0.30 15.44 -2.08
C GLY A 413 -0.36 15.60 -0.71
N VAL A 414 -1.12 14.60 -0.23
CA VAL A 414 -1.59 14.56 1.17
C VAL A 414 -0.41 14.23 2.08
N ASP A 415 -0.09 15.13 3.01
CA ASP A 415 1.13 15.11 3.84
C ASP A 415 1.12 14.03 4.94
N GLU A 416 2.22 13.28 5.05
CA GLU A 416 2.60 12.50 6.23
C GLU A 416 3.64 13.31 7.03
N LYS A 417 3.13 14.11 7.98
CA LYS A 417 3.79 15.26 8.64
C LYS A 417 5.26 15.03 9.12
N HIS A 418 6.08 16.10 9.05
CA HIS A 418 7.46 16.22 9.60
C HIS A 418 7.60 17.40 10.61
N ILE A 419 8.42 17.29 11.67
CA ILE A 419 8.66 18.35 12.70
C ILE A 419 9.96 19.16 12.50
N ARG A 420 9.96 20.44 12.93
CA ARG A 420 11.12 21.37 13.00
C ARG A 420 11.19 22.03 14.39
N MET A 421 12.40 22.30 14.91
CA MET A 421 12.59 23.01 16.20
C MET A 421 13.37 24.32 16.02
N GLU A 422 12.87 25.42 16.60
CA GLU A 422 13.42 26.78 16.49
C GLU A 422 13.42 27.49 17.86
N ALA A 423 14.38 28.40 18.11
CA ALA A 423 14.37 29.26 19.30
C ALA A 423 14.90 30.69 19.02
N ILE A 424 14.30 31.66 19.71
CA ILE A 424 14.52 33.11 19.55
C ILE A 424 14.69 33.80 20.91
N ASN A 425 15.34 34.96 20.96
CA ASN A 425 15.58 35.71 22.20
C ASN A 425 15.03 37.15 22.18
N ALA A 426 15.02 37.78 23.37
CA ALA A 426 14.52 39.14 23.59
C ALA A 426 15.28 40.25 22.85
N GLU A 427 16.51 39.96 22.45
CA GLU A 427 17.35 40.87 21.67
C GLU A 427 17.13 40.70 20.16
N GLY A 428 16.13 39.93 19.72
CA GLY A 428 15.82 39.77 18.30
C GLY A 428 16.74 38.79 17.56
N GLN A 429 17.50 37.97 18.28
CA GLN A 429 18.40 36.98 17.71
C GLN A 429 17.73 35.61 17.70
N ALA A 430 18.05 34.80 16.70
CA ALA A 430 17.65 33.40 16.60
C ALA A 430 18.88 32.50 16.69
N ILE A 431 18.72 31.31 17.27
CA ILE A 431 19.76 30.27 17.18
C ILE A 431 19.66 29.57 15.82
N PRO A 432 20.78 29.00 15.30
CA PRO A 432 20.72 28.13 14.14
C PRO A 432 19.72 27.00 14.35
N PRO A 433 18.88 26.69 13.35
CA PRO A 433 17.78 25.75 13.48
C PRO A 433 18.26 24.31 13.66
N PHE A 434 17.38 23.51 14.25
CA PHE A 434 17.58 22.08 14.47
C PHE A 434 16.45 21.34 13.74
N ILE A 435 16.82 20.66 12.65
CA ILE A 435 15.86 20.07 11.72
C ILE A 435 15.81 18.56 11.96
N ILE A 436 14.61 18.02 12.17
CA ILE A 436 14.40 16.58 12.36
C ILE A 436 13.76 16.01 11.10
N GLY A 437 14.54 15.22 10.35
CA GLY A 437 14.04 14.50 9.19
C GLY A 437 13.56 13.10 9.55
N THR A 438 12.53 12.59 8.88
CA THR A 438 12.16 11.17 8.98
C THR A 438 13.31 10.28 8.48
N GLY A 439 13.76 9.34 9.32
CA GLY A 439 14.76 8.33 8.96
C GLY A 439 15.64 7.92 10.13
N GLN A 440 16.55 6.97 9.90
CA GLN A 440 17.54 6.52 10.89
C GLN A 440 18.91 7.21 10.73
N TYR A 441 19.21 7.72 9.53
CA TYR A 441 20.48 8.39 9.22
C TYR A 441 20.24 9.52 8.21
N HIS A 442 20.99 10.63 8.33
CA HIS A 442 21.00 11.68 7.31
C HIS A 442 22.08 11.40 6.24
N LEU A 443 21.74 11.62 4.96
CA LEU A 443 22.68 11.38 3.85
C LEU A 443 23.50 12.65 3.55
N ALA A 444 24.80 12.48 3.27
CA ALA A 444 25.71 13.60 3.04
C ALA A 444 25.34 14.50 1.85
N ASN A 445 24.61 13.97 0.86
CA ASN A 445 24.12 14.75 -0.28
C ASN A 445 22.99 15.72 0.07
N TRP A 446 22.38 15.62 1.26
CA TRP A 446 21.39 16.59 1.73
C TRP A 446 21.99 17.97 2.01
N TYR A 447 23.29 18.02 2.34
CA TYR A 447 23.95 19.25 2.75
C TYR A 447 25.30 19.55 2.06
N ARG A 448 25.97 18.56 1.42
CA ARG A 448 27.25 18.81 0.71
C ARG A 448 27.12 19.55 -0.63
N GLU A 449 25.95 19.48 -1.27
CA GLU A 449 25.68 20.15 -2.55
C GLU A 449 24.80 21.40 -2.38
N SER A 450 24.43 21.75 -1.15
CA SER A 450 23.63 22.92 -0.79
C SER A 450 24.45 23.93 0.02
N SER A 451 24.16 25.22 -0.12
CA SER A 451 24.80 26.32 0.62
C SER A 451 24.30 26.44 2.08
N LEU A 452 24.11 25.32 2.78
CA LEU A 452 23.65 25.35 4.17
C LEU A 452 24.79 25.78 5.11
N PRO A 453 24.52 26.68 6.08
CA PRO A 453 25.50 27.05 7.09
C PRO A 453 25.93 25.84 7.94
N GLY A 454 27.22 25.76 8.27
CA GLY A 454 27.79 24.64 9.03
C GLY A 454 27.42 24.62 10.52
N ASP A 455 26.72 25.64 11.01
CA ASP A 455 26.22 25.76 12.37
C ASP A 455 24.75 25.30 12.51
N TRP A 456 24.07 24.92 11.43
CA TRP A 456 22.75 24.28 11.46
C TRP A 456 22.86 22.82 11.89
N ALA A 457 21.94 22.36 12.73
CA ALA A 457 21.90 20.99 13.21
C ALA A 457 20.82 20.19 12.49
N ILE A 458 21.15 18.96 12.10
CA ILE A 458 20.22 18.04 11.43
C ILE A 458 20.24 16.73 12.22
N ALA A 459 19.07 16.32 12.68
CA ALA A 459 18.85 15.02 13.31
C ALA A 459 17.81 14.23 12.52
N THR A 460 17.67 12.95 12.85
CA THR A 460 16.64 12.11 12.27
C THR A 460 15.93 11.31 13.34
N SER A 461 14.61 11.14 13.19
CA SER A 461 13.82 10.23 14.00
C SER A 461 12.96 9.34 13.09
N PRO A 462 12.55 8.14 13.54
CA PRO A 462 11.83 7.18 12.69
C PRO A 462 10.56 7.75 12.06
N ASN A 463 9.82 8.56 12.80
CA ASN A 463 8.56 9.18 12.38
C ASN A 463 8.72 10.67 12.04
N GLY A 464 9.92 11.25 12.17
CA GLY A 464 10.14 12.69 11.96
C GLY A 464 9.57 13.58 13.07
N TRP A 465 9.17 12.99 14.20
CA TRP A 465 8.73 13.69 15.40
C TRP A 465 9.86 13.81 16.43
N THR A 466 9.74 14.77 17.35
CA THR A 466 10.63 14.93 18.50
C THR A 466 10.42 13.81 19.51
N ASP A 467 11.50 13.28 20.05
CA ASP A 467 11.53 12.28 21.12
C ASP A 467 12.49 12.73 22.24
N ASN A 468 12.65 11.90 23.27
CA ASN A 468 13.50 12.24 24.42
C ASN A 468 14.98 12.41 24.06
N GLU A 469 15.48 11.68 23.05
CA GLU A 469 16.87 11.74 22.61
C GLU A 469 17.14 12.98 21.76
N THR A 470 16.31 13.20 20.73
CA THR A 470 16.40 14.37 19.86
C THR A 470 16.09 15.67 20.62
N GLY A 471 15.21 15.64 21.63
CA GLY A 471 14.99 16.76 22.54
C GLY A 471 16.23 17.11 23.38
N LEU A 472 16.94 16.11 23.91
CA LEU A 472 18.19 16.33 24.65
C LEU A 472 19.31 16.86 23.73
N GLU A 473 19.43 16.33 22.52
CA GLU A 473 20.40 16.81 21.52
C GLU A 473 20.11 18.26 21.09
N TRP A 474 18.83 18.63 20.99
CA TRP A 474 18.43 20.01 20.78
C TRP A 474 18.87 20.93 21.94
N LEU A 475 18.69 20.51 23.20
CA LEU A 475 19.12 21.28 24.36
C LEU A 475 20.65 21.49 24.38
N LYS A 476 21.43 20.46 24.01
CA LYS A 476 22.89 20.56 23.85
C LYS A 476 23.29 21.53 22.73
N HIS A 477 22.52 21.55 21.63
CA HIS A 477 22.70 22.51 20.53
C HIS A 477 22.41 23.95 20.99
N PHE A 478 21.29 24.18 21.67
CA PHE A 478 20.95 25.47 22.29
C PHE A 478 22.06 25.96 23.24
N ASP A 479 22.54 25.07 24.12
CA ASP A 479 23.60 25.39 25.08
C ASP A 479 24.89 25.81 24.37
N ARG A 480 25.31 25.06 23.34
CA ARG A 480 26.49 25.36 22.52
C ARG A 480 26.40 26.73 21.83
N CYS A 481 25.25 27.05 21.26
CA CYS A 481 25.03 28.30 20.54
C CYS A 481 24.96 29.52 21.46
N THR A 482 24.45 29.36 22.69
CA THR A 482 24.19 30.50 23.59
C THR A 482 25.29 30.74 24.64
N THR A 483 26.13 29.75 24.94
CA THR A 483 27.14 29.85 26.03
C THR A 483 28.11 31.01 25.85
N LYS A 484 28.58 31.26 24.62
CA LYS A 484 29.56 32.32 24.31
C LYS A 484 28.97 33.73 24.28
N GLN A 485 27.65 33.85 24.24
CA GLN A 485 26.93 35.11 24.04
C GLN A 485 26.29 35.64 25.34
N SER A 486 26.20 34.81 26.39
CA SER A 486 25.63 35.22 27.69
C SER A 486 26.62 36.03 28.51
N LYS A 487 26.24 37.26 28.89
CA LYS A 487 26.97 38.09 29.87
C LYS A 487 26.74 37.64 31.32
N ASN A 488 25.79 36.73 31.55
CA ASN A 488 25.30 36.37 32.88
C ASN A 488 25.49 34.88 33.19
N ARG A 489 25.56 34.52 34.50
CA ARG A 489 25.87 33.16 34.96
C ARG A 489 24.76 32.14 34.72
N TYR A 490 23.52 32.60 34.53
CA TYR A 490 22.34 31.77 34.26
C TYR A 490 21.62 32.25 32.99
N ARG A 491 21.03 31.32 32.23
CA ARG A 491 20.26 31.58 31.01
C ARG A 491 18.84 31.05 31.16
N LEU A 492 17.83 31.85 30.80
CA LEU A 492 16.43 31.42 30.83
C LEU A 492 16.01 30.83 29.48
N LEU A 493 15.39 29.66 29.50
CA LEU A 493 14.82 28.96 28.35
C LEU A 493 13.32 28.74 28.59
N ILE A 494 12.48 29.39 27.79
CA ILE A 494 11.02 29.23 27.87
C ILE A 494 10.61 28.13 26.88
N LEU A 495 9.94 27.09 27.37
CA LEU A 495 9.58 25.90 26.61
C LEU A 495 8.06 25.82 26.41
N ASP A 496 7.63 25.30 25.26
CA ASP A 496 6.28 24.75 25.13
C ASP A 496 6.19 23.43 25.91
N ARG A 497 5.01 23.06 26.39
CA ARG A 497 4.82 21.92 27.30
C ARG A 497 4.83 20.56 26.57
N HIS A 498 5.72 20.37 25.61
CA HIS A 498 5.85 19.14 24.83
C HIS A 498 6.56 18.02 25.63
N GLU A 499 6.12 16.76 25.50
CA GLU A 499 6.57 15.64 26.33
C GLU A 499 8.10 15.38 26.26
N SER A 500 8.73 15.70 25.12
CA SER A 500 10.18 15.58 24.90
C SER A 500 11.05 16.46 25.82
N HIS A 501 10.46 17.41 26.56
CA HIS A 501 11.14 18.31 27.50
C HIS A 501 11.22 17.76 28.93
N HIS A 502 10.63 16.59 29.19
CA HIS A 502 10.46 16.03 30.54
C HIS A 502 11.33 14.81 30.84
N SER A 503 12.32 14.49 30.01
CA SER A 503 13.22 13.37 30.29
C SER A 503 14.20 13.68 31.43
N VAL A 504 14.55 12.68 32.24
CA VAL A 504 15.46 12.82 33.38
C VAL A 504 16.82 13.35 32.94
N ASP A 505 17.30 12.96 31.76
CA ASP A 505 18.58 13.40 31.22
C ASP A 505 18.52 14.84 30.70
N PHE A 506 17.38 15.25 30.11
CA PHE A 506 17.12 16.66 29.77
C PHE A 506 17.15 17.53 31.02
N GLU A 507 16.52 17.09 32.11
CA GLU A 507 16.56 17.80 33.40
C GLU A 507 17.95 17.90 34.00
N ARG A 508 18.67 16.78 34.03
CA ARG A 508 20.03 16.73 34.57
C ARG A 508 20.96 17.66 33.80
N TYR A 509 20.81 17.72 32.48
CA TYR A 509 21.66 18.54 31.61
C TYR A 509 21.46 20.04 31.82
N TYR A 510 20.22 20.55 31.86
CA TYR A 510 20.01 22.00 32.06
C TYR A 510 20.43 22.46 33.46
N LYS A 511 20.20 21.63 34.49
CA LYS A 511 20.61 21.92 35.88
C LYS A 511 22.13 22.01 36.00
N ALA A 512 22.86 21.09 35.37
CA ALA A 512 24.33 21.09 35.36
C ALA A 512 24.92 22.29 34.61
N ASN A 513 24.26 22.77 33.55
CA ASN A 513 24.76 23.84 32.67
C ASN A 513 24.16 25.23 32.97
N LYS A 514 23.55 25.41 34.16
CA LYS A 514 23.01 26.69 34.67
C LYS A 514 21.97 27.32 33.71
N ILE A 515 21.18 26.49 33.06
CA ILE A 515 20.04 26.91 32.25
C ILE A 515 18.78 26.77 33.12
N ILE A 516 17.98 27.81 33.22
CA ILE A 516 16.70 27.82 33.93
C ILE A 516 15.63 27.56 32.89
N THR A 517 14.84 26.50 33.05
CA THR A 517 13.71 26.19 32.16
C THR A 517 12.41 26.71 32.77
N LEU A 518 11.57 27.36 31.96
CA LEU A 518 10.24 27.78 32.35
C LEU A 518 9.24 27.23 31.32
N CYS A 519 8.38 26.32 31.75
CA CYS A 519 7.38 25.72 30.87
C CYS A 519 6.15 26.61 30.84
N MET A 520 5.70 26.95 29.63
CA MET A 520 4.42 27.58 29.43
C MET A 520 3.29 26.61 29.83
N PRO A 521 2.19 27.07 30.47
CA PRO A 521 1.00 26.26 30.69
C PRO A 521 0.53 25.55 29.40
N PRO A 522 -0.05 24.33 29.50
CA PRO A 522 -0.61 23.67 28.33
C PRO A 522 -1.83 24.47 27.83
N HIS A 523 -2.08 24.41 26.52
CA HIS A 523 -3.24 25.06 25.87
C HIS A 523 -3.28 26.60 25.91
N LEU A 524 -2.13 27.27 26.05
CA LEU A 524 -2.10 28.70 25.76
C LEU A 524 -2.42 28.94 24.28
N SER A 525 -3.38 29.83 23.99
CA SER A 525 -3.73 30.26 22.64
C SER A 525 -2.49 30.76 21.88
N HIS A 526 -2.50 30.72 20.53
CA HIS A 526 -1.47 31.26 19.62
C HIS A 526 -1.15 32.77 19.81
N LEU A 527 -1.63 33.39 20.89
CA LEU A 527 -1.45 34.77 21.29
C LEU A 527 -0.24 34.98 22.21
N LEU A 528 0.17 33.96 22.98
CA LEU A 528 1.25 34.08 23.98
C LEU A 528 2.58 33.45 23.53
N GLN A 529 2.60 32.73 22.41
CA GLN A 529 3.79 32.06 21.89
C GLN A 529 4.49 32.95 20.84
N PRO A 530 5.68 33.53 21.13
CA PRO A 530 6.30 34.53 20.25
C PRO A 530 6.64 34.01 18.84
N LEU A 531 6.97 32.72 18.72
CA LEU A 531 7.25 32.09 17.43
C LEU A 531 5.98 31.97 16.58
N ASP A 532 4.86 31.58 17.17
CA ASP A 532 3.55 31.46 16.50
C ASP A 532 2.99 32.83 16.09
N VAL A 533 3.09 33.83 16.98
CA VAL A 533 2.51 35.17 16.76
C VAL A 533 3.24 35.92 15.64
N GLY A 534 4.57 35.81 15.57
CA GLY A 534 5.39 36.72 14.76
C GLY A 534 6.29 36.10 13.70
N CYS A 535 6.64 34.81 13.84
CA CYS A 535 7.76 34.22 13.08
C CYS A 535 7.30 33.09 12.14
N PHE A 536 6.46 32.17 12.63
CA PHE A 536 6.03 30.99 11.88
C PHE A 536 5.02 31.29 10.77
N GLY A 537 4.15 32.30 10.94
CA GLY A 537 3.28 32.79 9.87
C GLY A 537 4.08 33.30 8.64
N PRO A 538 5.01 34.26 8.83
CA PRO A 538 5.94 34.69 7.77
C PRO A 538 6.78 33.56 7.18
N LEU A 539 7.26 32.61 8.01
CA LEU A 539 8.04 31.46 7.56
C LEU A 539 7.24 30.54 6.65
N LYS A 540 5.99 30.21 7.02
CA LYS A 540 5.06 29.42 6.19
C LYS A 540 4.82 30.10 4.84
N LYS A 541 4.64 31.43 4.83
CA LYS A 541 4.43 32.22 3.61
C LYS A 541 5.68 32.31 2.73
N ALA A 542 6.87 32.42 3.32
CA ALA A 542 8.13 32.46 2.58
C ALA A 542 8.44 31.08 1.97
N TYR A 543 8.30 30.01 2.77
CA TYR A 543 8.51 28.64 2.30
C TYR A 543 7.52 28.24 1.20
N GLY A 544 6.25 28.66 1.31
CA GLY A 544 5.27 28.47 0.25
C GLY A 544 5.68 29.08 -1.10
N ARG A 545 6.37 30.24 -1.10
CA ARG A 545 6.90 30.85 -2.34
C ARG A 545 8.06 30.07 -2.93
N GLU A 546 8.94 29.52 -2.09
CA GLU A 546 10.05 28.67 -2.53
C GLU A 546 9.53 27.37 -3.15
N VAL A 547 8.51 26.75 -2.54
CA VAL A 547 7.85 25.57 -3.11
C VAL A 547 7.15 25.91 -4.43
N GLU A 548 6.46 27.05 -4.51
CA GLU A 548 5.87 27.51 -5.78
C GLU A 548 6.92 27.74 -6.87
N HIS A 549 8.10 28.27 -6.50
CA HIS A 549 9.23 28.42 -7.41
C HIS A 549 9.77 27.07 -7.90
N LEU A 550 9.92 26.07 -7.01
CA LEU A 550 10.32 24.70 -7.38
C LEU A 550 9.30 24.03 -8.31
N ILE A 551 8.01 24.23 -8.07
CA ILE A 551 6.93 23.72 -8.92
C ILE A 551 6.97 24.36 -10.32
N ARG A 552 7.21 25.67 -10.41
CA ARG A 552 7.41 26.37 -11.69
C ARG A 552 8.63 25.85 -12.46
N CYS A 553 9.63 25.32 -11.75
CA CYS A 553 10.78 24.62 -12.32
C CYS A 553 10.50 23.14 -12.67
N SER A 554 9.22 22.71 -12.71
CA SER A 554 8.78 21.34 -12.99
C SER A 554 9.26 20.28 -11.98
N LEU A 555 9.60 20.68 -10.76
CA LEU A 555 9.82 19.75 -9.65
C LEU A 555 8.49 19.49 -8.95
N THR A 556 7.86 18.37 -9.29
CA THR A 556 6.53 17.98 -8.76
C THR A 556 6.58 17.38 -7.35
N HIS A 557 7.78 17.18 -6.81
CA HIS A 557 8.01 16.62 -5.48
C HIS A 557 9.25 17.29 -4.86
N VAL A 558 9.12 17.82 -3.64
CA VAL A 558 10.24 18.41 -2.88
C VAL A 558 10.95 17.29 -2.13
N SER A 559 12.05 16.78 -2.69
CA SER A 559 12.87 15.78 -2.00
C SER A 559 13.62 16.41 -0.82
N LYS A 560 14.20 15.59 0.07
CA LYS A 560 15.05 16.11 1.16
C LYS A 560 16.19 17.00 0.63
N THR A 561 16.71 16.74 -0.57
CA THR A 561 17.74 17.60 -1.21
C THR A 561 17.20 18.92 -1.76
N ASP A 562 15.90 19.03 -2.04
CA ASP A 562 15.23 20.27 -2.47
C ASP A 562 14.69 21.06 -1.26
N PHE A 563 14.33 20.34 -0.19
CA PHE A 563 13.82 20.88 1.06
C PHE A 563 14.81 21.81 1.74
N PHE A 564 16.07 21.38 1.92
CA PHE A 564 17.04 22.15 2.70
C PHE A 564 17.37 23.52 2.09
N PRO A 565 17.63 23.65 0.77
CA PRO A 565 17.83 24.97 0.14
C PRO A 565 16.59 25.88 0.22
N ALA A 566 15.40 25.33 -0.05
CA ALA A 566 14.15 26.09 0.00
C ALA A 566 13.82 26.54 1.43
N PHE A 567 14.04 25.68 2.42
CA PHE A 567 13.84 26.01 3.83
C PHE A 567 14.86 27.05 4.31
N TYR A 568 16.11 26.97 3.85
CA TYR A 568 17.13 27.98 4.15
C TYR A 568 16.74 29.38 3.66
N ALA A 569 16.30 29.50 2.40
CA ALA A 569 15.83 30.77 1.85
C ALA A 569 14.61 31.32 2.61
N ALA A 570 13.66 30.44 2.96
CA ALA A 570 12.49 30.80 3.74
C ALA A 570 12.83 31.25 5.17
N HIS A 571 13.78 30.58 5.82
CA HIS A 571 14.25 30.89 7.17
C HIS A 571 14.87 32.29 7.22
N GLN A 572 15.76 32.62 6.28
CA GLN A 572 16.38 33.95 6.17
C GLN A 572 15.35 35.07 5.95
N ALA A 573 14.28 34.79 5.21
CA ALA A 573 13.23 35.77 4.92
C ALA A 573 12.27 36.00 6.11
N ALA A 574 12.18 35.06 7.05
CA ALA A 574 11.14 35.06 8.09
C ALA A 574 11.67 35.23 9.51
N ILE A 575 12.82 34.63 9.85
CA ILE A 575 13.42 34.70 11.19
C ILE A 575 14.36 35.91 11.25
N THR A 576 13.78 37.11 11.27
CA THR A 576 14.49 38.39 11.28
C THR A 576 14.32 39.12 12.61
N GLU A 577 15.26 40.02 12.94
CA GLU A 577 15.21 40.83 14.17
C GLU A 577 13.89 41.60 14.30
N SER A 578 13.39 42.15 13.18
CA SER A 578 12.12 42.89 13.13
C SER A 578 10.91 42.01 13.47
N ASN A 579 10.85 40.78 12.92
CA ASN A 579 9.77 39.84 13.19
C ASN A 579 9.82 39.30 14.62
N ILE A 580 11.02 39.02 15.14
CA ILE A 580 11.22 38.49 16.50
C ILE A 580 10.84 39.54 17.55
N ARG A 581 11.34 40.78 17.42
CA ARG A 581 11.06 41.86 18.39
C ARG A 581 9.64 42.41 18.24
N GLY A 582 9.22 42.70 17.01
CA GLY A 582 7.96 43.38 16.70
C GLY A 582 6.75 42.44 16.69
N GLY A 583 6.78 41.43 15.81
CA GLY A 583 5.68 40.48 15.64
C GLY A 583 5.58 39.45 16.75
N GLY A 584 6.71 38.95 17.25
CA GLY A 584 6.76 37.88 18.24
C GLY A 584 6.60 38.38 19.67
N LEU A 585 7.66 38.96 20.24
CA LEU A 585 7.74 39.23 21.68
C LEU A 585 6.93 40.44 22.17
N ARG A 586 6.85 41.51 21.38
CA ARG A 586 5.94 42.63 21.66
C ARG A 586 4.49 42.23 21.35
N GLY A 587 4.26 41.48 20.27
CA GLY A 587 2.93 41.00 19.88
C GLY A 587 2.29 40.03 20.87
N SER A 588 3.11 39.26 21.60
CA SER A 588 2.71 38.36 22.68
C SER A 588 2.71 39.00 24.08
N GLY A 589 2.96 40.31 24.17
CA GLY A 589 2.97 41.06 25.44
C GLY A 589 4.09 40.68 26.42
N LEU A 590 5.16 40.02 25.96
CA LEU A 590 6.26 39.55 26.81
C LEU A 590 7.41 40.58 26.95
N VAL A 591 7.67 41.39 25.91
CA VAL A 591 8.76 42.37 25.91
C VAL A 591 8.39 43.69 25.19
N PRO A 592 8.27 44.83 25.92
CA PRO A 592 8.15 44.90 27.38
C PRO A 592 6.90 44.15 27.84
N LEU A 593 6.86 43.76 29.13
CA LEU A 593 5.70 43.07 29.68
C LEU A 593 4.47 43.99 29.59
N ASP A 594 3.50 43.59 28.78
CA ASP A 594 2.27 44.36 28.48
C ASP A 594 1.09 43.40 28.34
N LEU A 595 0.43 43.15 29.47
CA LEU A 595 -0.68 42.19 29.59
C LEU A 595 -1.94 42.67 28.85
N GLU A 596 -2.15 43.98 28.73
CA GLU A 596 -3.31 44.58 28.05
C GLU A 596 -3.33 44.29 26.55
N SER A 597 -2.14 44.21 25.93
CA SER A 597 -1.98 43.88 24.51
C SER A 597 -2.51 42.47 24.13
N VAL A 598 -2.62 41.58 25.12
CA VAL A 598 -3.13 40.21 24.95
C VAL A 598 -4.59 40.12 25.39
N ILE A 599 -4.95 40.76 26.51
CA ILE A 599 -6.32 40.73 27.07
C ILE A 599 -7.31 41.44 26.12
N SER A 600 -6.93 42.56 25.51
CA SER A 600 -7.76 43.29 24.54
C SER A 600 -8.10 42.49 23.28
N LYS A 601 -7.36 41.43 22.95
CA LYS A 601 -7.63 40.54 21.81
C LYS A 601 -8.64 39.44 22.14
N LEU A 602 -9.05 39.29 23.40
CA LEU A 602 -10.02 38.29 23.85
C LEU A 602 -11.47 38.80 23.86
N ASP A 603 -11.69 40.11 23.69
CA ASP A 603 -13.03 40.73 23.69
C ASP A 603 -13.48 41.01 22.24
N VAL A 604 -14.44 40.23 21.74
CA VAL A 604 -14.87 40.25 20.33
C VAL A 604 -16.06 41.19 20.15
N GLN A 605 -15.88 42.34 19.48
CA GLN A 605 -16.98 43.12 18.92
C GLN A 605 -17.25 42.75 17.45
N LEU A 606 -18.52 42.43 17.14
CA LEU A 606 -19.04 42.17 15.80
C LEU A 606 -19.13 43.48 14.99
N ARG A 607 -18.60 43.48 13.76
CA ARG A 607 -18.85 44.53 12.76
C ARG A 607 -19.63 43.97 11.57
N THR A 608 -20.74 44.63 11.25
CA THR A 608 -21.53 44.47 10.01
C THR A 608 -21.22 45.59 9.01
N PRO A 609 -21.41 45.33 7.70
CA PRO A 609 -21.82 46.40 6.78
C PRO A 609 -23.03 46.03 5.89
N THR A 610 -23.82 47.05 5.54
CA THR A 610 -24.97 47.07 4.60
C THR A 610 -24.81 48.28 3.65
N PRO A 611 -25.68 48.51 2.62
CA PRO A 611 -25.74 48.02 1.22
C PRO A 611 -25.33 49.12 0.17
N ILE A 612 -25.51 48.99 -1.17
CA ILE A 612 -26.67 49.47 -1.99
C ILE A 612 -26.52 49.11 -3.50
N GLU A 613 -27.63 48.59 -4.06
CA GLU A 613 -28.39 48.75 -5.34
C GLU A 613 -27.86 48.71 -6.81
N GLU A 614 -28.81 48.20 -7.63
CA GLU A 614 -29.06 47.95 -9.07
C GLU A 614 -28.80 49.14 -10.04
N GLU A 615 -28.76 49.06 -11.39
CA GLU A 615 -29.78 48.52 -12.34
C GLU A 615 -29.34 48.60 -13.85
N ALA A 616 -30.03 47.82 -14.71
CA ALA A 616 -30.44 48.04 -16.12
C ALA A 616 -29.49 47.85 -17.36
N SER A 617 -30.13 47.56 -18.51
CA SER A 617 -29.67 46.77 -19.69
C SER A 617 -29.61 47.49 -21.07
N LEU A 618 -28.68 47.03 -21.95
CA LEU A 618 -28.61 47.01 -23.47
C LEU A 618 -28.62 48.34 -24.27
N PRO A 619 -28.10 48.47 -25.54
CA PRO A 619 -27.88 47.45 -26.60
C PRO A 619 -26.51 47.49 -27.37
N ASP A 620 -26.33 46.56 -28.31
CA ASP A 620 -25.10 46.23 -29.07
C ASP A 620 -24.37 47.40 -29.77
N LEU A 621 -23.13 47.66 -29.35
CA LEU A 621 -22.14 48.49 -30.04
C LEU A 621 -20.78 47.79 -29.99
N TRP A 622 -20.10 47.66 -31.13
CA TRP A 622 -18.80 46.99 -31.23
C TRP A 622 -17.74 47.66 -30.32
N VAL A 623 -17.26 46.91 -29.33
CA VAL A 623 -16.30 47.39 -28.30
C VAL A 623 -14.87 47.04 -28.70
N PRO A 624 -13.93 48.00 -28.75
CA PRO A 624 -12.52 47.70 -28.98
C PRO A 624 -11.97 46.84 -27.84
N LYS A 625 -11.55 45.60 -28.15
CA LYS A 625 -10.96 44.66 -27.19
C LYS A 625 -9.44 44.78 -27.19
N THR A 626 -8.81 44.65 -26.03
CA THR A 626 -7.34 44.58 -25.95
C THR A 626 -6.85 43.26 -26.58
N PRO A 627 -5.97 43.27 -27.59
CA PRO A 627 -5.54 42.06 -28.27
C PRO A 627 -4.70 41.21 -27.32
N LYS A 628 -4.99 39.90 -27.30
CA LYS A 628 -4.36 38.91 -26.41
C LYS A 628 -3.38 38.01 -27.15
N THR A 629 -3.36 38.07 -28.49
CA THR A 629 -2.43 37.33 -29.33
C THR A 629 -1.80 38.25 -30.38
N VAL A 630 -0.65 37.85 -30.92
CA VAL A 630 0.03 38.60 -31.98
C VAL A 630 -0.86 38.73 -33.22
N LEU A 631 -1.62 37.67 -33.56
CA LEU A 631 -2.57 37.66 -34.67
C LEU A 631 -3.74 38.64 -34.46
N GLU A 632 -4.28 38.71 -33.25
CA GLU A 632 -5.31 39.69 -32.89
C GLU A 632 -4.78 41.12 -32.92
N ALA A 633 -3.53 41.34 -32.51
CA ALA A 633 -2.89 42.65 -32.58
C ALA A 633 -2.74 43.11 -34.03
N THR A 634 -2.24 42.25 -34.92
CA THR A 634 -2.11 42.56 -36.36
C THR A 634 -3.48 42.87 -36.99
N SER A 635 -4.50 42.04 -36.72
CA SER A 635 -5.86 42.24 -37.23
C SER A 635 -6.48 43.58 -36.81
N GLN A 636 -6.28 43.99 -35.54
CA GLN A 636 -6.76 45.27 -35.05
C GLN A 636 -5.97 46.46 -35.61
N SER A 637 -4.67 46.31 -35.84
CA SER A 637 -3.82 47.32 -36.48
C SER A 637 -4.28 47.60 -37.92
N GLU A 638 -4.55 46.54 -38.71
CA GLU A 638 -5.06 46.65 -40.08
C GLU A 638 -6.48 47.25 -40.16
N TYR A 639 -7.31 47.03 -39.14
CA TYR A 639 -8.64 47.64 -39.05
C TYR A 639 -8.56 49.14 -38.70
N LEU A 640 -7.65 49.50 -37.79
CA LEU A 640 -7.34 50.89 -37.43
C LEU A 640 -6.77 51.68 -38.61
N GLU A 641 -5.82 51.12 -39.37
CA GLU A 641 -5.31 51.74 -40.60
C GLU A 641 -6.41 51.99 -41.63
N ARG A 642 -7.33 51.04 -41.82
CA ARG A 642 -8.46 51.17 -42.75
C ARG A 642 -9.44 52.29 -42.36
N ARG A 643 -9.65 52.53 -41.06
CA ARG A 643 -10.50 53.63 -40.57
C ARG A 643 -9.81 54.98 -40.63
N ILE A 644 -8.51 55.05 -40.32
CA ILE A 644 -7.72 56.30 -40.41
C ILE A 644 -7.64 56.77 -41.87
N ARG A 645 -7.50 55.86 -42.84
CA ARG A 645 -7.54 56.18 -44.28
C ARG A 645 -8.90 56.67 -44.80
N ARG A 646 -9.99 56.46 -44.05
CA ARG A 646 -11.37 56.83 -44.45
C ARG A 646 -11.94 58.04 -43.70
N HIS A 647 -11.14 58.71 -42.88
CA HIS A 647 -11.63 59.82 -42.07
C HIS A 647 -11.62 61.15 -42.85
N GLN A 648 -12.80 61.69 -43.12
CA GLN A 648 -12.97 63.14 -43.34
C GLN A 648 -13.90 63.81 -42.32
N ASP A 649 -14.96 63.18 -41.77
CA ASP A 649 -15.88 63.91 -40.86
C ASP A 649 -16.53 63.06 -39.75
N SER A 650 -15.82 62.73 -38.67
CA SER A 650 -16.45 62.35 -37.37
C SER A 650 -15.45 62.32 -36.19
N SER A 651 -15.99 62.43 -34.97
CA SER A 651 -15.28 62.71 -33.70
C SER A 651 -14.05 61.82 -33.39
N PRO A 652 -12.92 62.39 -32.90
CA PRO A 652 -11.65 61.66 -32.67
C PRO A 652 -11.68 60.59 -31.56
N ALA A 653 -12.71 60.58 -30.71
CA ALA A 653 -12.71 59.79 -29.47
C ALA A 653 -12.67 58.26 -29.68
N SER A 654 -13.31 57.75 -30.74
CA SER A 654 -13.31 56.32 -31.05
C SER A 654 -11.92 55.81 -31.49
N ASN A 655 -11.18 56.61 -32.26
CA ASN A 655 -9.86 56.23 -32.75
C ASN A 655 -8.81 56.28 -31.64
N VAL A 656 -8.89 57.26 -30.74
CA VAL A 656 -8.01 57.39 -29.57
C VAL A 656 -8.19 56.21 -28.61
N ASN A 657 -9.43 55.76 -28.37
CA ASN A 657 -9.70 54.63 -27.47
C ASN A 657 -9.24 53.28 -28.08
N ALA A 658 -9.33 53.13 -29.39
CA ALA A 658 -8.79 51.96 -30.09
C ALA A 658 -7.24 51.95 -30.07
N LEU A 659 -6.58 53.10 -30.26
CA LEU A 659 -5.12 53.25 -30.13
C LEU A 659 -4.61 52.94 -28.71
N LYS A 660 -5.35 53.39 -27.67
CA LYS A 660 -5.06 53.05 -26.28
C LYS A 660 -5.20 51.54 -26.01
N SER A 661 -6.22 50.90 -26.57
CA SER A 661 -6.46 49.46 -26.42
C SER A 661 -5.38 48.64 -27.12
N PHE A 662 -4.97 49.06 -28.32
CA PHE A 662 -3.85 48.46 -29.05
C PHE A 662 -2.54 48.60 -28.25
N SER A 663 -2.19 49.82 -27.78
CA SER A 663 -1.01 50.05 -26.94
C SER A 663 -0.98 49.17 -25.69
N LYS A 664 -2.15 48.96 -25.05
CA LYS A 664 -2.30 48.09 -23.88
C LYS A 664 -2.06 46.61 -24.23
N GLY A 665 -2.51 46.17 -25.40
CA GLY A 665 -2.27 44.80 -25.90
C GLY A 665 -0.82 44.56 -26.30
N THR A 666 -0.20 45.52 -26.98
CA THR A 666 1.23 45.43 -27.33
C THR A 666 2.11 45.39 -26.08
N LYS A 667 1.76 46.14 -25.03
CA LYS A 667 2.42 46.03 -23.71
C LYS A 667 2.23 44.65 -23.08
N ALA A 668 1.02 44.09 -23.11
CA ALA A 668 0.76 42.76 -22.57
C ALA A 668 1.56 41.68 -23.31
N ILE A 669 1.65 41.75 -24.64
CA ILE A 669 2.46 40.84 -25.46
C ILE A 669 3.94 41.01 -25.16
N MET A 670 4.45 42.25 -25.02
CA MET A 670 5.85 42.49 -24.64
C MET A 670 6.16 41.92 -23.25
N HIS A 671 5.25 42.04 -22.28
CA HIS A 671 5.36 41.39 -20.98
C HIS A 671 5.36 39.86 -21.10
N GLN A 672 4.52 39.30 -21.97
CA GLN A 672 4.45 37.85 -22.19
C GLN A 672 5.69 37.32 -22.90
N ILE A 673 6.28 38.08 -23.83
CA ILE A 673 7.57 37.76 -24.47
C ILE A 673 8.71 37.88 -23.45
N ALA A 674 8.67 38.84 -22.53
CA ALA A 674 9.64 38.93 -21.45
C ALA A 674 9.54 37.73 -20.49
N LEU A 675 8.32 37.30 -20.15
CA LEU A 675 8.06 36.09 -19.37
C LEU A 675 8.53 34.83 -20.11
N LEU A 676 8.23 34.69 -21.41
CA LEU A 676 8.71 33.59 -22.26
C LEU A 676 10.23 33.57 -22.39
N LYS A 677 10.88 34.74 -22.48
CA LYS A 677 12.35 34.83 -22.47
C LYS A 677 12.91 34.37 -21.13
N SER A 678 12.29 34.76 -20.02
CA SER A 678 12.66 34.29 -18.68
C SER A 678 12.47 32.78 -18.55
N GLU A 679 11.35 32.24 -19.02
CA GLU A 679 11.05 30.81 -19.01
C GLU A 679 12.02 30.01 -19.90
N ASN A 680 12.38 30.53 -21.08
CA ASN A 680 13.39 29.91 -21.95
C ASN A 680 14.79 29.95 -21.31
N GLN A 681 15.11 31.00 -20.56
CA GLN A 681 16.37 31.12 -19.82
C GLN A 681 16.43 30.12 -18.66
N ILE A 682 15.32 29.94 -17.93
CA ILE A 682 15.15 28.92 -16.88
C ILE A 682 15.28 27.51 -17.48
N LEU A 683 14.63 27.24 -18.61
CA LEU A 683 14.72 25.96 -19.31
C LEU A 683 16.13 25.64 -19.78
N ARG A 684 16.88 26.65 -20.28
CA ARG A 684 18.28 26.48 -20.65
C ARG A 684 19.15 26.16 -19.44
N GLN A 685 18.96 26.84 -18.31
CA GLN A 685 19.68 26.53 -17.06
C GLN A 685 19.35 25.13 -16.52
N ALA A 686 18.08 24.72 -16.56
CA ALA A 686 17.65 23.38 -16.16
C ALA A 686 18.28 22.30 -17.06
N ASN A 687 18.37 22.55 -18.37
CA ASN A 687 18.97 21.62 -19.32
C ASN A 687 20.51 21.53 -19.17
N GLU A 688 21.16 22.63 -18.81
CA GLU A 688 22.58 22.68 -18.45
C GLU A 688 22.87 21.88 -17.16
N THR A 689 21.96 21.99 -16.18
CA THR A 689 22.03 21.27 -14.91
C THR A 689 21.82 19.76 -15.11
N LEU A 690 20.88 19.37 -15.97
CA LEU A 690 20.68 17.99 -16.41
C LEU A 690 21.88 17.43 -17.21
N SER A 691 22.50 18.27 -18.05
CA SER A 691 23.73 17.89 -18.77
C SER A 691 24.93 17.72 -17.85
N LYS A 692 25.07 18.57 -16.81
CA LYS A 692 26.07 18.39 -15.74
C LYS A 692 25.81 17.11 -14.93
N ARG A 693 24.55 16.78 -14.62
CA ARG A 693 24.13 15.51 -14.00
C ARG A 693 24.48 14.28 -14.85
N ARG A 694 24.38 14.36 -16.19
CA ARG A 694 24.77 13.28 -17.12
C ARG A 694 26.30 13.08 -17.22
N ARG A 695 27.11 14.12 -16.98
CA ARG A 695 28.59 14.08 -17.07
C ARG A 695 29.28 13.74 -15.74
N ALA A 696 28.62 13.85 -14.60
CA ALA A 696 29.21 13.59 -13.29
C ALA A 696 29.32 12.07 -12.98
N LYS A 697 30.53 11.51 -13.16
CA LYS A 697 30.89 10.15 -12.72
C LYS A 697 30.75 10.00 -11.20
N LYS A 698 29.90 9.10 -10.73
CA LYS A 698 29.90 8.63 -9.33
C LYS A 698 31.16 7.78 -9.08
N SER A 699 32.12 8.34 -8.33
CA SER A 699 33.26 7.61 -7.79
C SER A 699 33.08 7.43 -6.29
N ARG A 700 33.13 6.18 -5.82
CA ARG A 700 33.67 5.83 -4.50
C ARG A 700 34.58 4.59 -4.66
N LEU A 701 35.80 4.69 -4.12
CA LEU A 701 36.80 3.63 -3.91
C LEU A 701 36.56 3.06 -2.49
N ARG A 702 36.74 1.79 -2.11
CA ARG A 702 37.07 0.47 -2.69
C ARG A 702 36.57 -0.53 -1.60
N ASN A 703 35.86 -1.63 -1.87
CA ASN A 703 36.47 -2.89 -2.29
C ASN A 703 35.44 -3.82 -2.97
N ARG A 704 35.90 -4.37 -4.11
CA ARG A 704 35.30 -5.35 -5.04
C ARG A 704 34.25 -4.83 -6.04
N GLY A 705 34.73 -4.64 -7.27
CA GLY A 705 33.95 -4.68 -8.51
C GLY A 705 33.29 -3.37 -8.94
N LYS A 706 34.00 -2.50 -9.68
CA LYS A 706 33.32 -1.52 -10.53
C LYS A 706 32.62 -2.29 -11.67
N MET A 707 31.41 -1.93 -12.07
CA MET A 707 30.74 -2.47 -13.26
C MET A 707 30.12 -1.30 -14.03
N THR A 708 30.25 -1.28 -15.35
CA THR A 708 29.61 -0.31 -16.25
C THR A 708 28.29 -0.88 -16.77
N VAL A 709 27.24 -0.07 -16.81
CA VAL A 709 25.85 -0.48 -17.11
C VAL A 709 25.34 0.19 -18.37
N GLY A 710 24.81 -0.61 -19.31
CA GLY A 710 23.94 -0.16 -20.40
C GLY A 710 22.49 -0.62 -20.15
N ALA A 711 21.50 0.22 -20.41
CA ALA A 711 20.11 -0.02 -20.01
C ALA A 711 19.22 -0.51 -21.17
N CYS A 712 18.42 -1.57 -20.93
CA CYS A 712 17.26 -1.96 -21.75
C CYS A 712 16.21 -2.65 -20.84
N GLY A 713 15.27 -1.89 -20.26
CA GLY A 713 14.22 -2.41 -19.38
C GLY A 713 14.65 -2.73 -17.93
N ALA A 714 13.90 -3.61 -17.24
CA ALA A 714 14.12 -4.00 -15.83
C ALA A 714 15.34 -4.91 -15.59
N ILE A 715 16.00 -5.35 -16.67
CA ILE A 715 17.21 -6.17 -16.67
C ILE A 715 18.36 -5.34 -17.27
N PHE A 716 19.50 -5.29 -16.59
CA PHE A 716 20.66 -4.50 -17.01
C PHE A 716 21.79 -5.40 -17.47
N LYS A 717 22.41 -5.10 -18.62
CA LYS A 717 23.68 -5.73 -19.05
C LYS A 717 24.83 -5.06 -18.31
N ALA A 718 25.71 -5.85 -17.70
CA ALA A 718 26.85 -5.33 -16.96
C ALA A 718 28.10 -6.21 -17.14
N SER A 719 29.29 -5.63 -16.94
CA SER A 719 30.56 -6.37 -16.96
C SER A 719 31.07 -6.60 -15.54
N ASP A 720 31.19 -7.86 -15.14
CA ASP A 720 31.71 -8.29 -13.85
C ASP A 720 33.25 -8.26 -13.86
N LEU A 721 33.80 -7.10 -13.48
CA LEU A 721 35.25 -6.86 -13.45
C LEU A 721 36.00 -7.74 -12.44
N ALA A 722 35.31 -8.36 -11.47
CA ALA A 722 35.95 -9.25 -10.51
C ALA A 722 36.27 -10.63 -11.11
N ASN A 723 35.57 -11.02 -12.18
CA ASN A 723 35.71 -12.31 -12.84
C ASN A 723 36.10 -12.12 -14.31
N GLY A 724 37.22 -11.44 -14.54
CA GLY A 724 37.80 -11.26 -15.88
C GLY A 724 36.98 -10.39 -16.84
N GLY A 725 36.06 -9.57 -16.32
CA GLY A 725 35.21 -8.70 -17.14
C GLY A 725 34.05 -9.43 -17.81
N ARG A 726 33.71 -10.65 -17.36
CA ARG A 726 32.60 -11.44 -17.92
C ARG A 726 31.30 -10.64 -17.97
N ILE A 727 30.53 -10.78 -19.04
CA ILE A 727 29.25 -10.09 -19.19
C ILE A 727 28.17 -10.85 -18.40
N VAL A 728 27.35 -10.11 -17.65
CA VAL A 728 26.27 -10.63 -16.80
C VAL A 728 24.97 -9.84 -17.02
N ALA A 729 23.84 -10.48 -16.71
CA ALA A 729 22.53 -9.84 -16.67
C ALA A 729 22.12 -9.55 -15.22
N LEU A 730 21.61 -8.36 -14.94
CA LEU A 730 21.21 -7.93 -13.60
C LEU A 730 19.70 -7.72 -13.56
N LYS A 731 18.95 -8.54 -12.82
CA LYS A 731 17.53 -8.32 -12.54
C LYS A 731 17.42 -7.52 -11.23
N LYS A 732 16.88 -6.31 -11.30
CA LYS A 732 16.70 -5.45 -10.12
C LYS A 732 15.38 -5.80 -9.44
N ILE A 733 15.44 -6.23 -8.19
CA ILE A 733 14.31 -6.40 -7.29
C ILE A 733 14.21 -5.16 -6.40
N HIS A 734 13.07 -4.47 -6.46
CA HIS A 734 12.77 -3.41 -5.49
C HIS A 734 12.30 -4.08 -4.20
N LEU A 735 12.93 -3.72 -3.09
CA LEU A 735 12.45 -4.08 -1.77
C LEU A 735 11.52 -2.94 -1.32
N GLU A 736 10.34 -3.28 -0.83
CA GLU A 736 9.37 -2.29 -0.37
C GLU A 736 9.96 -1.54 0.84
N ALA A 737 9.61 -0.26 0.98
CA ALA A 737 10.21 0.61 2.01
C ALA A 737 9.62 0.35 3.42
N GLU A 738 8.54 -0.44 3.52
CA GLU A 738 7.81 -0.74 4.75
C GLU A 738 7.99 -2.22 5.15
N GLY A 739 9.05 -2.53 5.91
CA GLY A 739 9.15 -3.70 6.82
C GLY A 739 9.11 -5.13 6.26
N GLU A 740 8.48 -5.42 5.13
CA GLU A 740 8.51 -6.72 4.47
C GLU A 740 9.76 -6.77 3.59
N GLY A 741 10.70 -7.67 3.89
CA GLY A 741 11.99 -7.76 3.21
C GLY A 741 11.91 -8.13 1.72
N VAL A 742 12.68 -9.12 1.29
CA VAL A 742 12.62 -9.57 -0.11
C VAL A 742 11.25 -10.23 -0.35
N PRO A 743 10.48 -9.86 -1.40
CA PRO A 743 9.17 -10.48 -1.68
C PRO A 743 9.27 -12.01 -1.64
N SER A 744 8.28 -12.68 -1.04
CA SER A 744 8.33 -14.16 -0.88
C SER A 744 8.46 -14.91 -2.21
N THR A 745 7.98 -14.32 -3.32
CA THR A 745 8.19 -14.79 -4.69
C THR A 745 9.66 -14.70 -5.10
N SER A 746 10.33 -13.59 -4.80
CA SER A 746 11.76 -13.37 -5.05
C SER A 746 12.66 -14.24 -4.16
N ILE A 747 12.33 -14.43 -2.88
CA ILE A 747 13.07 -15.38 -2.01
C ILE A 747 12.93 -16.80 -2.57
N ARG A 748 11.73 -17.21 -2.99
CA ARG A 748 11.50 -18.53 -3.57
C ARG A 748 12.26 -18.71 -4.88
N GLU A 749 12.21 -17.73 -5.78
CA GLU A 749 12.99 -17.71 -7.03
C GLU A 749 14.48 -17.85 -6.72
N ILE A 750 15.00 -17.09 -5.75
CA ILE A 750 16.40 -17.17 -5.30
C ILE A 750 16.74 -18.56 -4.73
N SER A 751 15.92 -19.11 -3.84
CA SER A 751 16.17 -20.41 -3.20
C SER A 751 16.16 -21.54 -4.23
N LEU A 752 15.20 -21.55 -5.15
CA LEU A 752 15.13 -22.55 -6.22
C LEU A 752 16.36 -22.43 -7.14
N LEU A 753 16.67 -21.21 -7.62
CA LEU A 753 17.78 -21.01 -8.56
C LEU A 753 19.18 -21.24 -7.95
N LYS A 754 19.32 -21.17 -6.62
CA LYS A 754 20.57 -21.55 -5.95
C LYS A 754 20.83 -23.06 -6.00
N GLU A 755 19.76 -23.87 -6.02
CA GLU A 755 19.83 -25.33 -5.99
C GLU A 755 19.80 -25.95 -7.39
N LEU A 756 19.23 -25.24 -8.38
CA LEU A 756 19.16 -25.71 -9.76
C LEU A 756 20.48 -25.46 -10.52
N GLN A 757 21.17 -26.54 -10.90
CA GLN A 757 22.39 -26.47 -11.72
C GLN A 757 22.26 -27.43 -12.92
N HIS A 758 21.93 -26.87 -14.09
CA HIS A 758 21.76 -27.64 -15.32
C HIS A 758 22.15 -26.78 -16.54
N PRO A 759 22.77 -27.35 -17.60
CA PRO A 759 23.15 -26.59 -18.80
C PRO A 759 21.99 -25.84 -19.46
N ASN A 760 20.76 -26.37 -19.36
CA ASN A 760 19.55 -25.77 -19.93
C ASN A 760 18.71 -24.98 -18.91
N ILE A 761 19.27 -24.56 -17.78
CA ILE A 761 18.61 -23.67 -16.82
C ILE A 761 19.48 -22.43 -16.62
N LEU A 762 18.86 -21.26 -16.62
CA LEU A 762 19.55 -19.99 -16.41
C LEU A 762 20.23 -19.96 -15.04
N ARG A 763 21.56 -19.80 -15.03
CA ARG A 763 22.33 -19.82 -13.79
C ARG A 763 22.30 -18.47 -13.07
N LEU A 764 21.88 -18.49 -11.82
CA LEU A 764 22.10 -17.40 -10.86
C LEU A 764 23.56 -17.43 -10.40
N LEU A 765 24.35 -16.44 -10.82
CA LEU A 765 25.78 -16.33 -10.51
C LEU A 765 26.05 -15.69 -9.15
N ASN A 766 25.28 -14.67 -8.79
CA ASN A 766 25.47 -13.93 -7.55
C ASN A 766 24.20 -13.16 -7.15
N ILE A 767 24.15 -12.69 -5.91
CA ILE A 767 23.13 -11.78 -5.41
C ILE A 767 23.86 -10.58 -4.81
N ILE A 768 23.64 -9.41 -5.40
CA ILE A 768 24.24 -8.16 -4.95
C ILE A 768 23.17 -7.36 -4.21
N HIS A 769 23.40 -7.12 -2.93
CA HIS A 769 22.61 -6.17 -2.17
C HIS A 769 23.23 -4.78 -2.32
N ALA A 770 22.49 -3.82 -2.89
CA ALA A 770 22.97 -2.47 -3.13
C ALA A 770 22.04 -1.47 -2.46
N ASP A 771 22.44 -1.02 -1.26
CA ASP A 771 21.65 -0.22 -0.32
C ASP A 771 20.41 -0.97 0.23
N TYR A 772 19.83 -0.50 1.34
CA TYR A 772 18.76 -1.19 2.11
C TYR A 772 17.45 -1.52 1.36
N HIS A 773 17.27 -1.05 0.11
CA HIS A 773 16.02 -1.21 -0.64
C HIS A 773 16.17 -1.81 -2.05
N LYS A 774 17.37 -2.29 -2.43
CA LYS A 774 17.58 -2.85 -3.77
C LYS A 774 18.42 -4.11 -3.71
N LEU A 775 17.82 -5.19 -4.21
CA LEU A 775 18.47 -6.46 -4.42
C LEU A 775 18.68 -6.67 -5.92
N TYR A 776 19.88 -7.06 -6.34
CA TYR A 776 20.22 -7.35 -7.72
C TYR A 776 20.56 -8.83 -7.84
N LEU A 777 19.78 -9.56 -8.64
CA LEU A 777 20.09 -10.93 -9.01
C LEU A 777 21.00 -10.90 -10.24
N VAL A 778 22.19 -11.47 -10.10
CA VAL A 778 23.21 -11.52 -11.14
C VAL A 778 23.12 -12.87 -11.83
N PHE A 779 22.67 -12.86 -13.07
CA PHE A 779 22.55 -14.04 -13.92
C PHE A 779 23.68 -14.08 -14.94
N GLU A 780 23.94 -15.27 -15.48
CA GLU A 780 24.66 -15.36 -16.75
C GLU A 780 23.91 -14.58 -17.84
N PHE A 781 24.66 -13.98 -18.76
CA PHE A 781 24.09 -13.21 -19.85
C PHE A 781 23.78 -14.14 -21.03
N LEU A 782 22.58 -14.01 -21.60
CA LEU A 782 22.18 -14.62 -22.86
C LEU A 782 21.76 -13.53 -23.84
N ASP A 783 21.99 -13.76 -25.12
CA ASP A 783 21.93 -12.74 -26.17
C ASP A 783 20.48 -12.34 -26.51
N ILE A 784 19.56 -13.33 -26.56
CA ILE A 784 18.19 -13.12 -27.03
C ILE A 784 17.21 -14.13 -26.43
N ASP A 785 15.93 -13.78 -26.31
CA ASP A 785 14.86 -14.72 -26.02
C ASP A 785 14.29 -15.38 -27.30
N LEU A 786 13.73 -16.59 -27.19
CA LEU A 786 13.24 -17.36 -28.33
C LEU A 786 12.14 -16.62 -29.11
N LYS A 787 11.28 -15.86 -28.43
CA LYS A 787 10.24 -15.04 -29.10
C LYS A 787 10.89 -14.02 -30.04
N ARG A 788 11.83 -13.22 -29.52
CA ARG A 788 12.56 -12.25 -30.33
C ARG A 788 13.39 -12.93 -31.41
N TYR A 789 14.02 -14.07 -31.12
CA TYR A 789 14.77 -14.83 -32.12
C TYR A 789 13.90 -15.21 -33.32
N MET A 790 12.72 -15.77 -33.10
CA MET A 790 11.78 -16.10 -34.18
C MET A 790 11.31 -14.86 -34.96
N GLU A 791 11.14 -13.71 -34.30
CA GLU A 791 10.79 -12.46 -34.98
C GLU A 791 11.94 -11.89 -35.84
N THR A 792 13.20 -12.19 -35.52
CA THR A 792 14.37 -11.74 -36.29
C THR A 792 14.61 -12.55 -37.56
N LEU A 793 14.04 -13.75 -37.67
CA LEU A 793 14.17 -14.57 -38.86
C LEU A 793 13.59 -13.86 -40.10
N PRO A 794 14.12 -14.16 -41.30
CA PRO A 794 13.60 -13.63 -42.55
C PRO A 794 12.10 -13.88 -42.70
N VAL A 795 11.40 -12.96 -43.37
CA VAL A 795 9.97 -13.12 -43.67
C VAL A 795 9.73 -14.36 -44.55
N SER A 796 10.69 -14.72 -45.41
CA SER A 796 10.67 -15.97 -46.20
C SER A 796 10.57 -17.22 -45.34
N ASP A 797 11.07 -17.16 -44.10
CA ASP A 797 11.17 -18.29 -43.18
C ASP A 797 10.09 -18.21 -42.08
N GLY A 798 9.06 -17.37 -42.29
CA GLY A 798 7.93 -17.16 -41.38
C GLY A 798 8.20 -16.19 -40.22
N GLY A 799 9.36 -15.55 -40.18
CA GLY A 799 9.69 -14.50 -39.21
C GLY A 799 9.11 -13.13 -39.55
N ARG A 800 9.58 -12.08 -38.86
CA ARG A 800 9.16 -10.68 -39.10
C ARG A 800 10.27 -9.80 -39.68
N GLY A 801 11.46 -10.37 -39.94
CA GLY A 801 12.62 -9.63 -40.44
C GLY A 801 13.10 -8.53 -39.50
N LYS A 802 12.86 -8.65 -38.18
CA LYS A 802 13.33 -7.67 -37.21
C LYS A 802 14.84 -7.73 -37.08
N VAL A 803 15.46 -6.59 -36.77
CA VAL A 803 16.91 -6.51 -36.57
C VAL A 803 17.30 -7.23 -35.27
N LEU A 804 18.35 -8.04 -35.32
CA LEU A 804 18.96 -8.65 -34.13
C LEU A 804 19.43 -7.54 -33.16
N PRO A 805 19.29 -7.73 -31.84
CA PRO A 805 19.76 -6.76 -30.86
C PRO A 805 21.26 -6.46 -31.00
N GLU A 806 21.65 -5.20 -30.82
CA GLU A 806 23.05 -4.77 -30.90
C GLU A 806 23.95 -5.59 -29.95
N GLY A 807 25.00 -6.20 -30.52
CA GLY A 807 25.95 -7.03 -29.79
C GLY A 807 25.55 -8.51 -29.66
N SER A 808 24.48 -8.95 -30.33
CA SER A 808 24.16 -10.38 -30.50
C SER A 808 25.15 -11.06 -31.45
N SER A 809 25.45 -12.33 -31.23
CA SER A 809 26.35 -13.12 -32.08
C SER A 809 25.88 -13.19 -33.55
N ALA A 810 26.77 -12.92 -34.51
CA ALA A 810 26.52 -13.10 -35.93
C ALA A 810 26.16 -14.55 -36.30
N TYR A 811 26.59 -15.52 -35.47
CA TYR A 811 26.23 -16.93 -35.61
C TYR A 811 24.73 -17.16 -35.48
N LEU A 812 24.02 -16.40 -34.63
CA LEU A 812 22.57 -16.57 -34.45
C LEU A 812 21.78 -16.27 -35.73
N MET A 813 22.27 -15.32 -36.54
CA MET A 813 21.68 -15.01 -37.84
C MET A 813 21.88 -16.14 -38.86
N GLN A 814 23.06 -16.79 -38.82
CA GLN A 814 23.40 -17.90 -39.71
C GLN A 814 22.73 -19.22 -39.30
N LEU A 815 22.44 -19.37 -38.00
CA LEU A 815 21.83 -20.58 -37.44
C LEU A 815 20.46 -20.85 -38.08
N GLY A 816 19.69 -19.78 -38.34
CA GLY A 816 18.32 -19.88 -38.85
C GLY A 816 17.44 -20.74 -37.96
N MET A 817 16.31 -21.24 -38.48
CA MET A 817 15.47 -22.13 -37.69
C MET A 817 14.89 -23.27 -38.53
N ASN A 818 15.84 -24.11 -38.97
CA ASN A 818 15.61 -25.36 -39.67
C ASN A 818 15.27 -26.51 -38.69
N ASP A 819 14.95 -27.69 -39.23
CA ASP A 819 14.58 -28.87 -38.42
C ASP A 819 15.66 -29.27 -37.39
N THR A 820 16.95 -29.13 -37.73
CA THR A 820 18.05 -29.41 -36.79
C THR A 820 18.03 -28.47 -35.59
N VAL A 821 17.79 -27.18 -35.80
CA VAL A 821 17.71 -26.17 -34.72
C VAL A 821 16.45 -26.37 -33.89
N VAL A 822 15.31 -26.64 -34.53
CA VAL A 822 14.05 -26.96 -33.84
C VAL A 822 14.24 -28.20 -32.95
N ARG A 823 14.85 -29.26 -33.48
CA ARG A 823 15.15 -30.50 -32.74
C ARG A 823 16.10 -30.22 -31.57
N LYS A 824 17.15 -29.41 -31.77
CA LYS A 824 18.09 -28.98 -30.73
C LYS A 824 17.37 -28.25 -29.60
N PHE A 825 16.61 -27.20 -29.92
CA PHE A 825 15.89 -26.42 -28.92
C PHE A 825 14.81 -27.22 -28.21
N MET A 826 14.12 -28.10 -28.92
CA MET A 826 13.12 -29.00 -28.32
C MET A 826 13.76 -30.00 -27.35
N TYR A 827 14.91 -30.58 -27.70
CA TYR A 827 15.66 -31.46 -26.79
C TYR A 827 16.11 -30.70 -25.53
N GLN A 828 16.70 -29.51 -25.70
CA GLN A 828 17.20 -28.67 -24.61
C GLN A 828 16.07 -28.18 -23.69
N LEU A 829 14.90 -27.86 -24.25
CA LEU A 829 13.68 -27.55 -23.50
C LEU A 829 13.23 -28.77 -22.67
N CYS A 830 13.12 -29.95 -23.30
CA CYS A 830 12.75 -31.18 -22.60
C CYS A 830 13.74 -31.54 -21.48
N ALA A 831 15.05 -31.41 -21.75
CA ALA A 831 16.10 -31.69 -20.78
C ALA A 831 16.03 -30.76 -19.57
N GLY A 832 15.83 -29.45 -19.79
CA GLY A 832 15.63 -28.48 -18.71
C GLY A 832 14.38 -28.78 -17.88
N VAL A 833 13.26 -29.07 -18.53
CA VAL A 833 11.99 -29.41 -17.84
C VAL A 833 12.11 -30.73 -17.08
N ASN A 834 12.75 -31.75 -17.66
CA ASN A 834 13.03 -33.03 -17.00
C ASN A 834 13.86 -32.83 -15.73
N TYR A 835 14.90 -31.99 -15.79
CA TYR A 835 15.69 -31.64 -14.63
C TYR A 835 14.83 -31.00 -13.53
N CYS A 836 14.02 -29.99 -13.87
CA CYS A 836 13.06 -29.38 -12.94
C CYS A 836 12.11 -30.42 -12.31
N HIS A 837 11.47 -31.26 -13.14
CA HIS A 837 10.51 -32.27 -12.69
C HIS A 837 11.16 -33.32 -11.76
N SER A 838 12.40 -33.72 -12.03
CA SER A 838 13.16 -34.64 -11.18
C SER A 838 13.53 -34.06 -9.81
N HIS A 839 13.72 -32.73 -9.74
CA HIS A 839 13.91 -31.97 -8.50
C HIS A 839 12.60 -31.53 -7.86
N ARG A 840 11.49 -32.13 -8.31
CA ARG A 840 10.13 -31.85 -7.85
C ARG A 840 9.67 -30.41 -8.06
N ILE A 841 10.11 -29.75 -9.13
CA ILE A 841 9.78 -28.35 -9.43
C ILE A 841 8.93 -28.27 -10.70
N LEU A 842 7.80 -27.56 -10.62
CA LEU A 842 6.97 -27.17 -11.76
C LEU A 842 7.31 -25.74 -12.19
N HIS A 843 7.47 -25.49 -13.50
CA HIS A 843 7.84 -24.15 -14.00
C HIS A 843 6.64 -23.20 -14.04
N ARG A 844 5.50 -23.63 -14.61
CA ARG A 844 4.20 -22.91 -14.62
C ARG A 844 4.16 -21.56 -15.34
N ASP A 845 5.17 -21.24 -16.15
CA ASP A 845 5.17 -20.07 -17.06
C ASP A 845 6.12 -20.29 -18.23
N LEU A 846 6.09 -21.49 -18.81
CA LEU A 846 6.87 -21.78 -20.02
C LEU A 846 6.21 -21.07 -21.20
N LYS A 847 7.00 -20.21 -21.85
CA LYS A 847 6.64 -19.47 -23.07
C LYS A 847 7.92 -19.03 -23.79
N PRO A 848 7.89 -18.74 -25.10
CA PRO A 848 9.10 -18.36 -25.84
C PRO A 848 9.86 -17.15 -25.27
N ALA A 849 9.18 -16.22 -24.59
CA ALA A 849 9.84 -15.07 -23.94
C ALA A 849 10.66 -15.45 -22.69
N ASN A 850 10.41 -16.62 -22.10
CA ASN A 850 11.11 -17.15 -20.92
C ASN A 850 12.15 -18.22 -21.31
N LEU A 851 12.39 -18.44 -22.61
CA LEU A 851 13.42 -19.33 -23.13
C LEU A 851 14.53 -18.46 -23.73
N LEU A 852 15.72 -18.48 -23.12
CA LEU A 852 16.84 -17.62 -23.50
C LEU A 852 17.86 -18.41 -24.32
N ILE A 853 18.50 -17.76 -25.29
CA ILE A 853 19.45 -18.35 -26.23
C ILE A 853 20.81 -17.66 -26.07
N ASP A 854 21.86 -18.44 -25.84
CA ASP A 854 23.24 -17.93 -25.75
C ASP A 854 23.86 -17.70 -27.14
N LYS A 855 25.05 -17.09 -27.17
CA LYS A 855 25.81 -16.80 -28.40
C LYS A 855 26.19 -18.04 -29.22
N GLU A 856 26.22 -19.22 -28.61
CA GLU A 856 26.45 -20.53 -29.24
C GLU A 856 25.16 -21.20 -29.73
N GLY A 857 24.00 -20.56 -29.54
CA GLY A 857 22.71 -21.10 -29.95
C GLY A 857 22.26 -22.26 -29.06
N ASN A 858 22.46 -22.18 -27.75
CA ASN A 858 21.88 -23.10 -26.78
C ASN A 858 20.75 -22.43 -25.98
N LEU A 859 19.69 -23.19 -25.78
CA LEU A 859 18.48 -22.76 -25.09
C LEU A 859 18.57 -23.07 -23.59
N LYS A 860 18.18 -22.07 -22.77
CA LYS A 860 18.06 -22.18 -21.32
C LYS A 860 16.71 -21.66 -20.83
N LEU A 861 16.14 -22.35 -19.84
CA LEU A 861 14.92 -21.93 -19.15
C LEU A 861 15.20 -20.77 -18.19
N ALA A 862 14.35 -19.75 -18.21
CA ALA A 862 14.44 -18.57 -17.34
C ALA A 862 13.08 -18.23 -16.69
N ASP A 863 13.13 -17.29 -15.74
CA ASP A 863 11.98 -16.74 -15.01
C ASP A 863 11.17 -17.76 -14.19
N PHE A 864 11.74 -18.14 -13.04
CA PHE A 864 11.16 -19.08 -12.08
C PHE A 864 10.22 -18.39 -11.06
N GLY A 865 9.77 -17.15 -11.32
CA GLY A 865 8.94 -16.37 -10.39
C GLY A 865 7.59 -17.03 -10.02
N LEU A 866 7.08 -17.92 -10.89
CA LEU A 866 5.85 -18.70 -10.65
C LEU A 866 6.11 -20.18 -10.33
N ALA A 867 7.38 -20.59 -10.29
CA ALA A 867 7.78 -21.97 -10.07
C ALA A 867 7.45 -22.44 -8.63
N ARG A 868 7.12 -23.74 -8.49
CA ARG A 868 6.76 -24.33 -7.20
C ARG A 868 7.29 -25.75 -7.05
N ALA A 869 7.73 -26.09 -5.84
CA ALA A 869 7.98 -27.47 -5.45
C ALA A 869 6.64 -28.24 -5.33
N PHE A 870 6.60 -29.48 -5.80
CA PHE A 870 5.49 -30.41 -5.58
C PHE A 870 5.86 -31.46 -4.51
N GLY A 871 4.92 -31.77 -3.62
CA GLY A 871 5.09 -32.72 -2.53
C GLY A 871 3.74 -33.25 -2.05
N VAL A 872 3.74 -34.43 -1.44
CA VAL A 872 2.53 -35.06 -0.88
C VAL A 872 2.27 -34.46 0.52
N PRO A 873 1.06 -33.97 0.83
CA PRO A 873 -0.14 -33.94 -0.02
C PRO A 873 -0.15 -32.78 -1.03
N LEU A 874 -0.67 -33.06 -2.24
CA LEU A 874 -0.84 -32.10 -3.33
C LEU A 874 -1.73 -30.94 -2.86
N ARG A 875 -1.13 -29.76 -2.63
CA ARG A 875 -1.86 -28.55 -2.23
C ARG A 875 -2.66 -28.01 -3.43
N PRO A 876 -3.85 -27.42 -3.23
CA PRO A 876 -4.56 -26.73 -4.31
C PRO A 876 -3.70 -25.56 -4.84
N TYR A 877 -3.52 -25.50 -6.15
CA TYR A 877 -2.73 -24.46 -6.80
C TYR A 877 -3.65 -23.43 -7.48
N THR A 878 -3.20 -22.18 -7.58
CA THR A 878 -3.92 -21.09 -8.29
C THR A 878 -3.97 -21.36 -9.80
N HIS A 879 -5.11 -21.11 -10.44
CA HIS A 879 -5.38 -21.36 -11.87
C HIS A 879 -4.88 -20.23 -12.80
N ASP A 880 -4.69 -19.02 -12.27
CA ASP A 880 -4.06 -17.86 -12.96
C ASP A 880 -2.54 -18.00 -13.06
N VAL A 881 -2.08 -19.08 -13.66
CA VAL A 881 -0.67 -19.32 -13.95
C VAL A 881 -0.51 -19.81 -15.38
N VAL A 882 0.67 -19.57 -15.95
CA VAL A 882 0.95 -19.69 -17.38
C VAL A 882 0.25 -18.59 -18.19
N THR A 883 1.01 -17.97 -19.09
CA THR A 883 0.48 -17.05 -20.10
C THR A 883 -0.58 -17.76 -20.96
N LEU A 884 -1.71 -17.11 -21.21
CA LEU A 884 -2.94 -17.70 -21.77
C LEU A 884 -2.71 -18.70 -22.93
N TRP A 885 -1.93 -18.31 -23.95
CA TRP A 885 -1.67 -19.10 -25.18
C TRP A 885 -0.92 -20.43 -24.99
N TYR A 886 -0.32 -20.64 -23.81
CA TYR A 886 0.44 -21.84 -23.47
C TYR A 886 -0.18 -22.59 -22.29
N ARG A 887 -1.36 -22.16 -21.84
CA ARG A 887 -2.03 -22.71 -20.66
C ARG A 887 -2.72 -24.02 -21.01
N ALA A 888 -2.55 -25.02 -20.14
CA ALA A 888 -3.12 -26.35 -20.33
C ALA A 888 -4.66 -26.35 -20.14
N PRO A 889 -5.41 -27.21 -20.86
CA PRO A 889 -6.87 -27.24 -20.83
C PRO A 889 -7.42 -27.57 -19.44
N GLU A 890 -6.73 -28.38 -18.64
CA GLU A 890 -7.12 -28.64 -17.25
C GLU A 890 -7.11 -27.38 -16.38
N LEU A 891 -6.19 -26.44 -16.62
CA LEU A 891 -6.17 -25.17 -15.90
C LEU A 891 -7.32 -24.26 -16.34
N LEU A 892 -7.58 -24.21 -17.65
CA LEU A 892 -8.68 -23.41 -18.24
C LEU A 892 -10.06 -23.94 -17.82
N LEU A 893 -10.18 -25.23 -17.52
CA LEU A 893 -11.43 -25.86 -17.05
C LEU A 893 -11.58 -25.85 -15.51
N GLY A 894 -10.63 -25.23 -14.78
CA GLY A 894 -10.74 -25.02 -13.34
C GLY A 894 -10.19 -26.17 -12.48
N ALA A 895 -9.24 -26.96 -12.97
CA ALA A 895 -8.58 -28.01 -12.18
C ALA A 895 -7.86 -27.41 -10.96
N LYS A 896 -8.26 -27.86 -9.75
CA LYS A 896 -7.63 -27.42 -8.49
C LYS A 896 -6.32 -28.15 -8.17
N GLN A 897 -6.14 -29.35 -8.73
CA GLN A 897 -4.96 -30.17 -8.58
C GLN A 897 -4.39 -30.47 -9.97
N TYR A 898 -3.10 -30.22 -10.14
CA TYR A 898 -2.38 -30.52 -11.37
C TYR A 898 -0.90 -30.80 -11.06
N SER A 899 -0.19 -31.38 -12.02
CA SER A 899 1.16 -31.90 -11.85
C SER A 899 2.06 -31.46 -13.02
N THR A 900 3.09 -32.23 -13.34
CA THR A 900 4.04 -32.02 -14.43
C THR A 900 3.40 -31.89 -15.81
N GLY A 901 2.17 -32.40 -15.98
CA GLY A 901 1.43 -32.32 -17.24
C GLY A 901 1.25 -30.88 -17.76
N VAL A 902 1.06 -29.89 -16.88
CA VAL A 902 0.81 -28.50 -17.33
C VAL A 902 2.02 -27.90 -18.06
N ASP A 903 3.24 -28.21 -17.59
CA ASP A 903 4.47 -27.77 -18.26
C ASP A 903 4.63 -28.47 -19.61
N MET A 904 4.26 -29.76 -19.68
CA MET A 904 4.36 -30.54 -20.92
C MET A 904 3.39 -30.07 -22.01
N TRP A 905 2.23 -29.53 -21.63
CA TRP A 905 1.34 -28.87 -22.58
C TRP A 905 1.98 -27.61 -23.16
N SER A 906 2.54 -26.74 -22.31
CA SER A 906 3.25 -25.54 -22.76
C SER A 906 4.43 -25.89 -23.67
N VAL A 907 5.17 -26.97 -23.37
CA VAL A 907 6.22 -27.52 -24.23
C VAL A 907 5.69 -27.87 -25.62
N GLY A 908 4.52 -28.52 -25.71
CA GLY A 908 3.85 -28.82 -26.99
C GLY A 908 3.47 -27.58 -27.80
N CYS A 909 2.87 -26.57 -27.14
CA CYS A 909 2.55 -25.30 -27.78
C CYS A 909 3.80 -24.58 -28.31
N ILE A 910 4.88 -24.56 -27.52
CA ILE A 910 6.17 -23.97 -27.92
C ILE A 910 6.78 -24.76 -29.08
N PHE A 911 6.73 -26.10 -29.06
CA PHE A 911 7.25 -26.93 -30.13
C PHE A 911 6.54 -26.63 -31.47
N ALA A 912 5.22 -26.57 -31.46
CA ALA A 912 4.44 -26.19 -32.63
C ALA A 912 4.80 -24.78 -33.12
N GLU A 913 4.90 -23.79 -32.21
CA GLU A 913 5.30 -22.43 -32.55
C GLU A 913 6.72 -22.36 -33.15
N MET A 914 7.65 -23.19 -32.66
CA MET A 914 8.99 -23.32 -33.25
C MET A 914 8.95 -23.93 -34.67
N CYS A 915 7.91 -24.65 -35.05
CA CYS A 915 7.75 -25.20 -36.41
C CYS A 915 7.04 -24.23 -37.36
N VAL A 916 6.05 -23.47 -36.86
CA VAL A 916 5.16 -22.64 -37.69
C VAL A 916 5.37 -21.13 -37.52
N ARG A 917 6.23 -20.70 -36.60
CA ARG A 917 6.57 -19.30 -36.27
C ARG A 917 5.40 -18.46 -35.75
N LYS A 918 4.28 -19.09 -35.42
CA LYS A 918 3.07 -18.48 -34.88
C LYS A 918 2.58 -19.30 -33.69
N PRO A 919 2.02 -18.66 -32.65
CA PRO A 919 1.46 -19.39 -31.52
C PRO A 919 0.38 -20.36 -32.00
N LEU A 920 0.35 -21.57 -31.42
CA LEU A 920 -0.60 -22.62 -31.80
C LEU A 920 -2.04 -22.24 -31.42
N PHE A 921 -2.24 -21.68 -30.23
CA PHE A 921 -3.54 -21.24 -29.71
C PHE A 921 -3.44 -19.78 -29.24
N PRO A 922 -3.68 -18.78 -30.11
CA PRO A 922 -3.57 -17.38 -29.72
C PRO A 922 -4.93 -16.84 -29.25
N GLY A 923 -5.45 -17.26 -28.09
CA GLY A 923 -6.72 -16.78 -27.51
C GLY A 923 -6.66 -15.38 -26.90
N ASP A 924 -7.76 -14.63 -27.01
CA ASP A 924 -7.89 -13.29 -26.40
C ASP A 924 -8.60 -13.32 -25.02
N SER A 925 -9.17 -14.47 -24.65
CA SER A 925 -9.78 -14.76 -23.34
C SER A 925 -9.71 -16.27 -23.05
N GLU A 926 -9.96 -16.71 -21.81
CA GLU A 926 -9.92 -18.14 -21.44
C GLU A 926 -10.92 -19.00 -22.24
N ILE A 927 -12.11 -18.46 -22.51
CA ILE A 927 -13.12 -19.17 -23.29
C ILE A 927 -12.73 -19.26 -24.77
N ASP A 928 -12.14 -18.20 -25.32
CA ASP A 928 -11.65 -18.19 -26.70
C ASP A 928 -10.44 -19.12 -26.88
N GLU A 929 -9.54 -19.17 -25.89
CA GLU A 929 -8.43 -20.13 -25.83
C GLU A 929 -8.96 -21.58 -25.82
N ILE A 930 -9.91 -21.90 -24.94
CA ILE A 930 -10.59 -23.21 -24.93
C ILE A 930 -11.20 -23.53 -26.29
N PHE A 931 -11.90 -22.60 -26.92
CA PHE A 931 -12.53 -22.84 -28.23
C PHE A 931 -11.50 -23.04 -29.34
N LYS A 932 -10.36 -22.35 -29.32
CA LYS A 932 -9.26 -22.57 -30.26
C LYS A 932 -8.64 -23.96 -30.08
N ILE A 933 -8.44 -24.38 -28.83
CA ILE A 933 -8.00 -25.75 -28.50
C ILE A 933 -9.01 -26.77 -29.04
N PHE A 934 -10.29 -26.63 -28.72
CA PHE A 934 -11.33 -27.60 -29.13
C PHE A 934 -11.55 -27.64 -30.64
N ARG A 935 -11.44 -26.50 -31.34
CA ARG A 935 -11.51 -26.47 -32.81
C ARG A 935 -10.37 -27.26 -33.47
N THR A 936 -9.19 -27.27 -32.83
CA THR A 936 -7.98 -27.88 -33.38
C THR A 936 -7.88 -29.36 -33.00
N LEU A 937 -8.12 -29.68 -31.73
CA LEU A 937 -7.93 -31.02 -31.15
C LEU A 937 -9.25 -31.79 -30.96
N GLY A 938 -10.38 -31.21 -31.37
CA GLY A 938 -11.72 -31.72 -31.08
C GLY A 938 -12.16 -31.40 -29.64
N THR A 939 -13.47 -31.34 -29.40
CA THR A 939 -14.01 -31.15 -28.05
C THR A 939 -13.86 -32.45 -27.25
N PRO A 940 -13.22 -32.44 -26.05
CA PRO A 940 -13.00 -33.65 -25.29
C PRO A 940 -14.31 -34.27 -24.80
N THR A 941 -14.35 -35.60 -24.79
CA THR A 941 -15.42 -36.42 -24.23
C THR A 941 -14.89 -37.24 -23.05
N GLU A 942 -15.79 -37.88 -22.30
CA GLU A 942 -15.42 -38.82 -21.23
C GLU A 942 -14.56 -39.99 -21.71
N ASP A 943 -14.66 -40.37 -22.99
CA ASP A 943 -13.83 -41.44 -23.57
C ASP A 943 -12.37 -40.99 -23.76
N VAL A 944 -12.17 -39.73 -24.18
CA VAL A 944 -10.83 -39.16 -24.45
C VAL A 944 -10.18 -38.64 -23.17
N TRP A 945 -10.99 -38.10 -22.26
CA TRP A 945 -10.56 -37.57 -20.98
C TRP A 945 -11.56 -37.94 -19.89
N PRO A 946 -11.38 -39.13 -19.26
CA PRO A 946 -12.24 -39.58 -18.18
C PRO A 946 -12.25 -38.57 -17.02
N GLY A 947 -13.44 -38.17 -16.60
CA GLY A 947 -13.69 -37.16 -15.58
C GLY A 947 -13.75 -35.72 -16.09
N VAL A 948 -13.64 -35.45 -17.40
CA VAL A 948 -13.63 -34.08 -17.93
C VAL A 948 -14.90 -33.30 -17.61
N THR A 949 -16.07 -33.96 -17.59
CA THR A 949 -17.35 -33.34 -17.24
C THR A 949 -17.46 -32.93 -15.78
N SER A 950 -16.57 -33.44 -14.92
CA SER A 950 -16.52 -33.09 -13.49
C SER A 950 -15.77 -31.78 -13.21
N TYR A 951 -15.03 -31.25 -14.19
CA TYR A 951 -14.38 -29.95 -14.05
C TYR A 951 -15.41 -28.83 -14.00
N ARG A 952 -15.24 -27.91 -13.04
CA ARG A 952 -16.18 -26.82 -12.72
C ARG A 952 -16.61 -26.01 -13.95
N ASP A 953 -15.66 -25.73 -14.83
CA ASP A 953 -15.87 -24.82 -15.96
C ASP A 953 -16.16 -25.58 -17.28
N PHE A 954 -16.24 -26.92 -17.24
CA PHE A 954 -16.72 -27.69 -18.37
C PHE A 954 -18.24 -27.54 -18.51
N LYS A 955 -18.72 -27.06 -19.68
CA LYS A 955 -20.15 -26.92 -19.96
C LYS A 955 -20.59 -27.93 -21.00
N SER A 956 -21.71 -28.61 -20.72
CA SER A 956 -22.34 -29.52 -21.69
C SER A 956 -22.75 -28.82 -22.99
N SER A 957 -23.01 -27.51 -22.92
CA SER A 957 -23.35 -26.62 -24.03
C SER A 957 -22.17 -26.22 -24.93
N PHE A 958 -20.92 -26.60 -24.60
CA PHE A 958 -19.80 -26.30 -25.48
C PHE A 958 -19.99 -26.92 -26.87
N PRO A 959 -19.65 -26.21 -27.95
CA PRO A 959 -19.77 -26.77 -29.29
C PRO A 959 -18.93 -28.05 -29.44
N LYS A 960 -19.43 -29.00 -30.20
CA LYS A 960 -18.81 -30.32 -30.40
C LYS A 960 -18.03 -30.33 -31.72
N TRP A 961 -16.74 -30.02 -31.64
CA TRP A 961 -15.83 -30.13 -32.78
C TRP A 961 -15.17 -31.51 -32.81
N GLN A 962 -14.89 -32.02 -34.01
CA GLN A 962 -14.14 -33.26 -34.21
C GLN A 962 -12.75 -32.95 -34.72
N ARG A 963 -11.74 -33.65 -34.19
CA ARG A 963 -10.37 -33.53 -34.67
C ARG A 963 -10.26 -34.15 -36.05
N ASN A 964 -9.76 -33.39 -37.02
CA ASN A 964 -9.36 -33.94 -38.31
C ASN A 964 -7.93 -34.48 -38.21
N TYR A 965 -7.78 -35.81 -38.10
CA TYR A 965 -6.47 -36.45 -38.01
C TYR A 965 -5.70 -36.47 -39.34
N ASP A 966 -6.36 -36.23 -40.47
CA ASP A 966 -5.71 -36.10 -41.77
C ASP A 966 -4.99 -34.75 -41.92
N GLN A 967 -5.34 -33.76 -41.08
CA GLN A 967 -4.67 -32.47 -41.01
C GLN A 967 -3.61 -32.49 -39.91
N ALA A 968 -2.34 -32.57 -40.32
CA ALA A 968 -1.23 -32.47 -39.39
C ALA A 968 -1.24 -31.11 -38.67
N LEU A 969 -0.96 -31.11 -37.36
CA LEU A 969 -0.84 -29.88 -36.56
C LEU A 969 0.29 -28.97 -37.09
N CYS A 970 1.34 -29.58 -37.66
CA CYS A 970 2.51 -28.90 -38.19
C CYS A 970 3.03 -29.63 -39.43
N ASN A 971 2.85 -29.07 -40.62
CA ASN A 971 3.26 -29.71 -41.88
C ASN A 971 4.78 -29.84 -42.07
N ASN A 972 5.58 -29.13 -41.25
CA ASN A 972 7.03 -29.08 -41.36
C ASN A 972 7.77 -30.08 -40.45
N LEU A 973 7.03 -30.98 -39.77
CA LEU A 973 7.60 -32.02 -38.91
C LEU A 973 7.60 -33.38 -39.61
N ASN A 974 8.65 -34.17 -39.37
CA ASN A 974 8.67 -35.58 -39.75
C ASN A 974 7.69 -36.40 -38.88
N LYS A 975 7.46 -37.66 -39.25
CA LYS A 975 6.51 -38.54 -38.55
C LYS A 975 6.78 -38.65 -37.04
N ALA A 976 8.04 -38.81 -36.64
CA ALA A 976 8.42 -38.90 -35.24
C ALA A 976 8.23 -37.57 -34.48
N GLY A 977 8.42 -36.43 -35.15
CA GLY A 977 8.18 -35.10 -34.58
C GLY A 977 6.69 -34.82 -34.37
N LEU A 978 5.85 -35.21 -35.34
CA LEU A 978 4.39 -35.14 -35.21
C LEU A 978 3.88 -36.02 -34.06
N GLU A 979 4.39 -37.25 -33.94
CA GLU A 979 4.06 -38.14 -32.84
C GLU A 979 4.43 -37.53 -31.48
N LEU A 980 5.65 -36.99 -31.34
CA LEU A 980 6.06 -36.30 -30.11
C LEU A 980 5.15 -35.12 -29.78
N LEU A 981 4.81 -34.29 -30.78
CA LEU A 981 3.92 -33.15 -30.60
C LEU A 981 2.53 -33.60 -30.11
N ASP A 982 1.96 -34.62 -30.74
CA ASP A 982 0.67 -35.19 -30.34
C ASP A 982 0.69 -35.73 -28.91
N MET A 983 1.75 -36.42 -28.51
CA MET A 983 1.90 -36.94 -27.16
C MET A 983 2.02 -35.84 -26.09
N THR A 984 2.54 -34.65 -26.45
CA THR A 984 2.57 -33.47 -25.55
C THR A 984 1.23 -32.75 -25.42
N LEU A 985 0.33 -32.90 -26.40
CA LEU A 985 -0.98 -32.22 -26.46
C LEU A 985 -2.17 -33.15 -26.14
N ILE A 986 -1.91 -34.27 -25.45
CA ILE A 986 -2.98 -35.14 -24.94
C ILE A 986 -3.79 -34.38 -23.88
N TYR A 987 -5.12 -34.41 -24.00
CA TYR A 987 -6.05 -33.75 -23.08
C TYR A 987 -5.90 -34.25 -21.65
N ASN A 988 -6.01 -35.56 -21.43
CA ASN A 988 -5.87 -36.16 -20.11
C ASN A 988 -4.43 -35.98 -19.60
N PRO A 989 -4.21 -35.20 -18.52
CA PRO A 989 -2.86 -34.92 -18.02
C PRO A 989 -2.10 -36.18 -17.58
N ALA A 990 -2.81 -37.24 -17.16
CA ALA A 990 -2.21 -38.50 -16.77
C ALA A 990 -1.67 -39.32 -17.95
N GLY A 991 -2.23 -39.12 -19.15
CA GLY A 991 -1.78 -39.76 -20.39
C GLY A 991 -0.75 -38.95 -21.19
N ARG A 992 -0.52 -37.70 -20.81
CA ARG A 992 0.42 -36.78 -21.47
C ARG A 992 1.86 -37.22 -21.22
N ILE A 993 2.70 -37.22 -22.26
CA ILE A 993 4.10 -37.66 -22.15
C ILE A 993 4.87 -36.85 -21.10
N SER A 994 5.65 -37.53 -20.26
CA SER A 994 6.52 -36.85 -19.29
C SER A 994 7.79 -36.30 -19.96
N ALA A 995 8.41 -35.28 -19.38
CA ALA A 995 9.67 -34.72 -19.89
C ALA A 995 10.78 -35.79 -20.01
N LYS A 996 10.86 -36.72 -19.06
CA LYS A 996 11.78 -37.86 -19.09
C LYS A 996 11.55 -38.77 -20.30
N GLN A 997 10.29 -39.07 -20.61
CA GLN A 997 9.95 -39.89 -21.78
C GLN A 997 10.19 -39.13 -23.07
N ALA A 998 9.86 -37.83 -23.11
CA ALA A 998 10.11 -36.97 -24.25
C ALA A 998 11.59 -36.92 -24.62
N CYS A 999 12.51 -36.77 -23.65
CA CYS A 999 13.96 -36.81 -23.90
C CYS A 999 14.45 -38.12 -24.56
N ASN A 1000 13.74 -39.24 -24.36
CA ASN A 1000 14.07 -40.55 -24.93
C ASN A 1000 13.24 -40.88 -26.19
N HIS A 1001 12.48 -39.93 -26.73
CA HIS A 1001 11.61 -40.16 -27.88
C HIS A 1001 12.43 -40.37 -29.17
N PRO A 1002 11.99 -41.24 -30.11
CA PRO A 1002 12.68 -41.48 -31.39
C PRO A 1002 12.95 -40.23 -32.24
N TYR A 1003 12.22 -39.13 -32.01
CA TYR A 1003 12.50 -37.85 -32.66
C TYR A 1003 13.91 -37.30 -32.36
N PHE A 1004 14.51 -37.70 -31.23
CA PHE A 1004 15.87 -37.35 -30.84
C PHE A 1004 16.89 -38.47 -31.11
N GLU A 1005 16.48 -39.59 -31.72
CA GLU A 1005 17.40 -40.69 -32.01
C GLU A 1005 18.49 -40.25 -33.01
N GLY A 1006 19.75 -40.55 -32.69
CA GLY A 1006 20.91 -40.09 -33.49
C GLY A 1006 21.24 -38.60 -33.35
N PHE A 1007 20.52 -37.83 -32.52
CA PHE A 1007 20.86 -36.44 -32.20
C PHE A 1007 21.89 -36.42 -31.05
N VAL A 1008 23.08 -35.87 -31.32
CA VAL A 1008 24.08 -35.57 -30.28
C VAL A 1008 23.92 -34.09 -29.91
N ALA A 1009 23.49 -33.85 -28.68
CA ALA A 1009 23.13 -32.53 -28.16
C ALA A 1009 24.33 -31.57 -28.00
#